data_AF-A0A5C8JJQ5-F1
#
_entry.id   AF-A0A5C8JJQ5-F1
#
_cell.length_a   1.000
_cell.length_b   1.000
_cell.length_c   1.000
_cell.angle_alpha   90.00
_cell.angle_beta   90.00
_cell.angle_gamma   90.00
#
_symmetry.space_group_name_H-M   'P 1'
#
loop_
_entity.id
_entity.type
_entity.pdbx_description
1 polymer ?
#
loop_
_entity_poly.entity_id
_entity_poly.type
_entity_poly.pdbx_seq_one_letter_code
_entity_poly.pdbx_strand_id
1 'polypeptide(L)'
;MKNKILVLNLVFASIIALAFNACKDPFNDITDEEQNRSFMAVFRQQANTGNANDPLASQVVNTNDVYLVWNGINGAAGYRLQMKTQAGAWDRPADILWDTVVGPDVLKLTKKDLQYSTRHNFAIQTLSPRGEAYHSKWYGLGDGAHNDERADFDTGERYGIPDVVSVSNVTENSLRVWFDQTVYDTNPTVLNPSFQHENDMFLIDEILVEPASVNRDLPSKKITLTPTDLANGYVDVTGLSSNALYVVNGLNNKVKRYWDRLYNTTMVRMRGQVGAPILIPHVVDNLNTWAKQHNASRLDTILNNFLFDNELAEGTIFMLEAGKNYYINSGTVIAKGFTLKSNSPGTKATVLLGLGYSESNTANAHTPNFQLGRQAQAGEIGSITVGDVIFDGINFESPYAVNFFNQSLFPGKAISGNYFMNQHSASMPFTCSKLEVRNCNFQGIVRGWFRTQGSNRQVIENIIVDNCLFHDNGMYDVNGRGYAFITGEARSERTNIFNNVVIKNNSFIGISYDQLMRENANLNWAPSVVWNVTIENNTFLNAFSISNGRFLIAHPNAPINSSYTIKKNLFISVKAANDNRPFFQSGLNFTAYRPGLRFDITDNYSTAAKSANGAVTYFTSAEIFNNQPFSHASRGAGFNGGELNVGGLEATRVITGLTPIAPENLMIDPYPKGRQTGTTWAPDSHIYNLNGMRFRNTSEVQNHPIFTKGIGDPRWR
;
A
#
# COMPACT_ATOMS: atom_id res chain seq x y z
N MET A 1 51.65 41.20 45.80
CA MET A 1 50.78 40.02 46.08
C MET A 1 49.33 40.40 46.42
N LYS A 2 49.05 41.51 47.11
CA LYS A 2 47.67 41.89 47.53
C LYS A 2 46.66 42.12 46.37
N ASN A 3 47.07 42.72 45.25
CA ASN A 3 46.14 42.97 44.13
C ASN A 3 45.76 41.72 43.32
N LYS A 4 46.62 40.69 43.26
CA LYS A 4 46.31 39.44 42.55
C LYS A 4 45.33 38.56 43.32
N ILE A 5 45.37 38.59 44.65
CA ILE A 5 44.43 37.85 45.52
C ILE A 5 43.03 38.49 45.50
N LEU A 6 42.96 39.83 45.44
CA LEU A 6 41.68 40.54 45.35
C LEU A 6 40.93 40.26 44.04
N VAL A 7 41.65 40.24 42.91
CA VAL A 7 41.08 39.90 41.60
C VAL A 7 40.66 38.43 41.54
N LEU A 8 41.44 37.52 42.11
CA LEU A 8 41.08 36.10 42.16
C LEU A 8 39.83 35.85 43.02
N ASN A 9 39.67 36.56 44.13
CA ASN A 9 38.49 36.47 45.00
C ASN A 9 37.23 37.08 44.35
N LEU A 10 37.37 38.16 43.58
CA LEU A 10 36.27 38.75 42.81
C LEU A 10 35.83 37.85 41.64
N VAL A 11 36.78 37.17 40.99
CA VAL A 11 36.50 36.18 39.94
C VAL A 11 35.86 34.92 40.54
N PHE A 12 36.32 34.45 41.71
CA PHE A 12 35.69 33.32 42.40
C PHE A 12 34.28 33.65 42.89
N ALA A 13 34.04 34.86 43.43
CA ALA A 13 32.72 35.29 43.87
C ALA A 13 31.74 35.47 42.70
N SER A 14 32.21 35.93 41.53
CA SER A 14 31.38 36.04 40.31
C SER A 14 31.11 34.69 39.64
N ILE A 15 32.06 33.74 39.68
CA ILE A 15 31.84 32.36 39.23
C ILE A 15 30.88 31.62 40.17
N ILE A 16 30.95 31.86 41.48
CA ILE A 16 30.00 31.30 42.46
C ILE A 16 28.59 31.92 42.27
N ALA A 17 28.48 33.23 42.01
CA ALA A 17 27.19 33.87 41.71
C ALA A 17 26.59 33.38 40.37
N LEU A 18 27.42 33.09 39.35
CA LEU A 18 26.99 32.48 38.10
C LEU A 18 26.60 31.00 38.28
N ALA A 19 27.27 30.25 39.17
CA ALA A 19 26.92 28.87 39.51
C ALA A 19 25.60 28.77 40.30
N PHE A 20 25.31 29.73 41.19
CA PHE A 20 24.01 29.80 41.88
C PHE A 20 22.86 30.27 40.97
N ASN A 21 23.13 30.99 39.88
CA ASN A 21 22.14 31.32 38.85
C ASN A 21 21.99 30.22 37.79
N ALA A 22 23.02 29.38 37.57
CA ALA A 22 22.98 28.23 36.66
C ALA A 22 22.34 26.98 37.31
N CYS A 23 22.31 26.91 38.65
CA CYS A 23 21.55 25.92 39.43
C CYS A 23 20.16 26.43 39.86
N LYS A 24 19.65 27.49 39.23
CA LYS A 24 18.22 27.63 39.07
C LYS A 24 17.93 27.01 37.71
N ASP A 25 17.47 25.75 37.73
CA ASP A 25 16.51 25.36 36.69
C ASP A 25 15.54 26.54 36.55
N PRO A 26 15.15 26.97 35.33
CA PRO A 26 13.94 27.76 35.27
C PRO A 26 12.93 26.89 36.02
N PHE A 27 12.49 27.35 37.19
CA PHE A 27 11.18 26.97 37.68
C PHE A 27 10.31 27.42 36.52
N ASN A 28 10.08 26.51 35.57
CA ASN A 28 8.92 26.55 34.73
C ASN A 28 7.83 26.89 35.73
N ASP A 29 7.08 27.97 35.49
CA ASP A 29 5.87 28.23 36.23
C ASP A 29 4.94 27.04 35.92
N ILE A 30 5.18 25.91 36.58
CA ILE A 30 4.39 24.71 36.53
C ILE A 30 3.08 25.17 37.09
N THR A 31 2.07 25.19 36.24
CA THR A 31 0.74 25.64 36.62
C THR A 31 0.25 24.82 37.82
N ASP A 32 -0.63 25.38 38.66
CA ASP A 32 -1.24 24.62 39.76
C ASP A 32 -1.86 23.29 39.26
N GLU A 33 -2.39 23.31 38.03
CA GLU A 33 -2.89 22.13 37.34
C GLU A 33 -1.81 21.07 37.08
N GLU A 34 -0.64 21.46 36.56
CA GLU A 34 0.46 20.54 36.29
C GLU A 34 1.11 20.01 37.57
N GLN A 35 1.23 20.85 38.60
CA GLN A 35 1.80 20.44 39.88
C GLN A 35 0.90 19.44 40.62
N ASN A 36 -0.42 19.60 40.49
CA ASN A 36 -1.41 18.78 41.19
C ASN A 36 -2.13 17.77 40.28
N ARG A 37 -1.59 17.53 39.07
CA ARG A 37 -2.15 16.57 38.13
C ARG A 37 -2.04 15.15 38.67
N SER A 38 -3.10 14.37 38.52
CA SER A 38 -3.07 12.94 38.87
C SER A 38 -2.09 12.17 38.00
N PHE A 39 -1.42 11.17 38.58
CA PHE A 39 -0.60 10.23 37.83
C PHE A 39 -1.44 9.45 36.82
N MET A 40 -0.84 9.18 35.67
CA MET A 40 -1.50 8.47 34.57
C MET A 40 -1.57 6.97 34.87
N ALA A 41 -2.79 6.42 34.86
CA ALA A 41 -2.98 4.98 34.81
C ALA A 41 -2.58 4.45 33.43
N VAL A 42 -2.01 3.25 33.39
CA VAL A 42 -1.50 2.62 32.17
C VAL A 42 -1.98 1.19 32.10
N PHE A 43 -2.46 0.75 30.94
CA PHE A 43 -2.82 -0.65 30.75
C PHE A 43 -1.59 -1.54 30.85
N ARG A 44 -1.75 -2.68 31.51
CA ARG A 44 -0.68 -3.68 31.63
C ARG A 44 -0.46 -4.34 30.29
N GLN A 45 0.65 -4.02 29.65
CA GLN A 45 1.12 -4.61 28.40
C GLN A 45 2.63 -4.84 28.49
N GLN A 46 3.18 -5.69 27.61
CA GLN A 46 4.62 -5.97 27.59
C GLN A 46 5.45 -4.68 27.48
N ALA A 47 5.02 -3.72 26.65
CA ALA A 47 5.69 -2.44 26.46
C ALA A 47 5.90 -1.66 27.78
N ASN A 48 4.91 -1.70 28.69
CA ASN A 48 4.93 -0.93 29.93
C ASN A 48 5.42 -1.73 31.14
N THR A 49 5.30 -3.05 31.10
CA THR A 49 5.67 -3.92 32.22
C THR A 49 7.05 -4.54 32.06
N GLY A 50 7.61 -4.54 30.84
CA GLY A 50 8.86 -5.23 30.51
C GLY A 50 8.77 -6.75 30.60
N ASN A 51 7.58 -7.33 30.80
CA ASN A 51 7.38 -8.76 31.00
C ASN A 51 6.51 -9.35 29.89
N ALA A 52 7.12 -10.14 29.01
CA ALA A 52 6.43 -10.81 27.90
C ALA A 52 5.42 -11.87 28.36
N ASN A 53 5.52 -12.34 29.60
CA ASN A 53 4.66 -13.38 30.19
C ASN A 53 3.88 -12.86 31.40
N ASP A 54 3.50 -11.58 31.42
CA ASP A 54 2.69 -11.03 32.50
C ASP A 54 1.31 -11.74 32.57
N PRO A 55 1.03 -12.55 33.62
CA PRO A 55 -0.23 -13.28 33.71
C PRO A 55 -1.44 -12.37 33.93
N LEU A 56 -1.19 -11.09 34.23
CA LEU A 56 -2.20 -10.05 34.40
C LEU A 56 -2.19 -9.03 33.25
N ALA A 57 -1.56 -9.37 32.12
CA ALA A 57 -1.58 -8.53 30.93
C ALA A 57 -3.01 -8.33 30.41
N SER A 58 -3.25 -7.12 29.91
CA SER A 58 -4.42 -6.87 29.08
C SER A 58 -4.27 -7.66 27.78
N GLN A 59 -5.34 -8.32 27.35
CA GLN A 59 -5.28 -9.24 26.21
C GLN A 59 -6.67 -9.53 25.63
N VAL A 60 -6.68 -10.02 24.40
CA VAL A 60 -7.89 -10.60 23.80
C VAL A 60 -8.16 -11.95 24.46
N VAL A 61 -9.42 -12.16 24.86
CA VAL A 61 -9.93 -13.43 25.41
C VAL A 61 -11.18 -13.83 24.63
N ASN A 62 -11.52 -15.12 24.61
CA ASN A 62 -12.70 -15.64 23.90
C ASN A 62 -12.84 -15.17 22.44
N THR A 63 -11.72 -15.00 21.72
CA THR A 63 -11.63 -14.51 20.33
C THR A 63 -11.98 -13.02 20.13
N ASN A 64 -13.04 -12.48 20.74
CA ASN A 64 -13.45 -11.08 20.55
C ASN A 64 -13.89 -10.34 21.82
N ASP A 65 -13.48 -10.80 23.00
CA ASP A 65 -13.56 -10.01 24.23
C ASP A 65 -12.16 -9.43 24.52
N VAL A 66 -12.09 -8.25 25.16
CA VAL A 66 -10.82 -7.66 25.60
C VAL A 66 -10.83 -7.54 27.12
N TYR A 67 -9.92 -8.26 27.75
CA TYR A 67 -9.65 -8.15 29.18
C TYR A 67 -8.63 -7.03 29.39
N LEU A 68 -9.01 -6.01 30.14
CA LEU A 68 -8.19 -4.84 30.45
C LEU A 68 -7.82 -4.88 31.93
N VAL A 69 -6.54 -4.62 32.23
CA VAL A 69 -6.00 -4.51 33.59
C VAL A 69 -5.04 -3.34 33.65
N TRP A 70 -5.08 -2.58 34.74
CA TRP A 70 -4.17 -1.48 35.01
C TRP A 70 -3.76 -1.46 36.49
N ASN A 71 -2.68 -0.76 36.79
CA ASN A 71 -2.29 -0.52 38.18
C ASN A 71 -3.07 0.66 38.74
N GLY A 72 -3.53 0.54 39.98
CA GLY A 72 -4.26 1.61 40.65
C GLY A 72 -3.37 2.81 40.99
N ILE A 73 -3.92 4.01 40.89
CA ILE A 73 -3.30 5.24 41.32
C ILE A 73 -3.84 5.62 42.70
N ASN A 74 -2.94 5.77 43.66
CA ASN A 74 -3.31 6.13 45.02
C ASN A 74 -3.99 7.51 45.05
N GLY A 75 -5.14 7.61 45.74
CA GLY A 75 -5.92 8.85 45.83
C GLY A 75 -6.73 9.21 44.59
N ALA A 76 -6.80 8.33 43.57
CA ALA A 76 -7.69 8.55 42.43
C ALA A 76 -9.16 8.56 42.84
N ALA A 77 -9.98 9.38 42.17
CA ALA A 77 -11.44 9.34 42.29
C ALA A 77 -12.07 8.24 41.42
N GLY A 78 -11.32 7.68 40.47
CA GLY A 78 -11.76 6.65 39.54
C GLY A 78 -10.95 6.67 38.25
N TYR A 79 -11.41 5.93 37.25
CA TYR A 79 -10.80 5.87 35.93
C TYR A 79 -11.86 6.03 34.86
N ARG A 80 -11.56 6.82 33.83
CA ARG A 80 -12.35 6.89 32.60
C ARG A 80 -11.66 6.09 31.52
N LEU A 81 -12.41 5.22 30.85
CA LEU A 81 -11.94 4.39 29.76
C LEU A 81 -12.68 4.74 28.49
N GLN A 82 -11.94 4.81 27.38
CA GLN A 82 -12.51 4.99 26.05
C GLN A 82 -12.02 3.91 25.08
N MET A 83 -12.82 3.63 24.05
CA MET A 83 -12.45 2.72 22.96
C MET A 83 -12.91 3.24 21.61
N LYS A 84 -12.12 2.97 20.58
CA LYS A 84 -12.50 3.11 19.16
C LYS A 84 -11.92 1.96 18.34
N THR A 85 -12.34 1.83 17.09
CA THR A 85 -11.56 1.04 16.11
C THR A 85 -10.28 1.78 15.74
N GLN A 86 -9.30 1.05 15.19
CA GLN A 86 -8.05 1.66 14.72
C GLN A 86 -8.26 2.77 13.68
N ALA A 87 -9.33 2.66 12.89
CA ALA A 87 -9.66 3.61 11.84
C ALA A 87 -10.41 4.86 12.34
N GLY A 88 -11.02 4.82 13.53
CA GLY A 88 -11.73 5.96 14.11
C GLY A 88 -10.78 7.04 14.63
N ALA A 89 -11.30 8.22 14.93
CA ALA A 89 -10.54 9.32 15.53
C ALA A 89 -10.96 9.60 16.98
N TRP A 90 -10.00 9.93 17.86
CA TRP A 90 -10.27 10.19 19.28
C TRP A 90 -11.00 11.52 19.53
N ASP A 91 -10.83 12.48 18.62
CA ASP A 91 -11.46 13.80 18.63
C ASP A 91 -12.86 13.81 17.99
N ARG A 92 -13.29 12.68 17.39
CA ARG A 92 -14.62 12.53 16.80
C ARG A 92 -15.53 11.71 17.72
N PRO A 93 -16.52 12.31 18.39
CA PRO A 93 -17.40 11.59 19.33
C PRO A 93 -18.10 10.38 18.72
N ALA A 94 -18.47 10.45 17.43
CA ALA A 94 -19.12 9.35 16.72
C ALA A 94 -18.22 8.12 16.49
N ASP A 95 -16.91 8.25 16.66
CA ASP A 95 -15.96 7.13 16.55
C ASP A 95 -15.61 6.52 17.93
N ILE A 96 -16.08 7.14 19.03
CA ILE A 96 -15.94 6.60 20.38
C ILE A 96 -17.04 5.56 20.62
N LEU A 97 -16.64 4.29 20.62
CA LEU A 97 -17.54 3.13 20.71
C LEU A 97 -17.82 2.70 22.14
N TRP A 98 -17.04 3.20 23.08
CA TRP A 98 -17.22 2.96 24.49
C TRP A 98 -16.58 4.11 25.26
N ASP A 99 -17.31 4.66 26.21
CA ASP A 99 -16.84 5.65 27.17
C ASP A 99 -17.48 5.31 28.51
N THR A 100 -16.67 4.99 29.51
CA THR A 100 -17.19 4.59 30.82
C THR A 100 -16.29 5.09 31.93
N VAL A 101 -16.91 5.37 33.08
CA VAL A 101 -16.20 5.68 34.32
C VAL A 101 -16.37 4.53 35.30
N VAL A 102 -15.29 4.15 35.97
CA VAL A 102 -15.29 3.15 37.04
C VAL A 102 -14.68 3.74 38.31
N GLY A 103 -15.11 3.22 39.46
CA GLY A 103 -14.59 3.64 40.76
C GLY A 103 -13.09 3.30 40.94
N PRO A 104 -12.43 3.90 41.95
CA PRO A 104 -10.98 3.79 42.13
C PRO A 104 -10.50 2.39 42.49
N ASP A 105 -11.40 1.55 43.03
CA ASP A 105 -11.11 0.16 43.39
C ASP A 105 -11.24 -0.82 42.21
N VAL A 106 -11.74 -0.36 41.05
CA VAL A 106 -11.83 -1.17 39.84
C VAL A 106 -10.52 -1.07 39.08
N LEU A 107 -9.76 -2.17 39.05
CA LEU A 107 -8.44 -2.25 38.38
C LEU A 107 -8.41 -3.22 37.19
N LYS A 108 -9.55 -3.84 36.91
CA LYS A 108 -9.74 -4.77 35.79
C LYS A 108 -11.16 -4.69 35.27
N LEU A 109 -11.31 -4.83 33.96
CA LEU A 109 -12.60 -4.78 33.29
C LEU A 109 -12.54 -5.60 31.98
N THR A 110 -13.61 -6.32 31.67
CA THR A 110 -13.71 -7.00 30.37
C THR A 110 -14.71 -6.28 29.50
N LYS A 111 -14.26 -5.74 28.37
CA LYS A 111 -15.16 -5.30 27.30
C LYS A 111 -15.49 -6.52 26.47
N LYS A 112 -16.75 -6.94 26.51
CA LYS A 112 -17.24 -8.12 25.78
C LYS A 112 -17.82 -7.74 24.42
N ASP A 113 -17.85 -8.70 23.52
CA ASP A 113 -18.59 -8.65 22.25
C ASP A 113 -18.13 -7.52 21.34
N LEU A 114 -16.83 -7.53 21.01
CA LEU A 114 -16.24 -6.59 20.04
C LEU A 114 -16.33 -7.17 18.62
N GLN A 115 -16.18 -6.28 17.64
CA GLN A 115 -16.10 -6.67 16.23
C GLN A 115 -14.95 -7.65 16.00
N TYR A 116 -15.19 -8.75 15.30
CA TYR A 116 -14.16 -9.73 14.93
C TYR A 116 -13.19 -9.19 13.88
N SER A 117 -11.99 -9.78 13.76
CA SER A 117 -10.95 -9.42 12.79
C SER A 117 -10.65 -7.91 12.74
N THR A 118 -10.77 -7.22 13.88
CA THR A 118 -10.73 -5.76 13.94
C THR A 118 -9.82 -5.31 15.07
N ARG A 119 -8.89 -4.42 14.72
CA ARG A 119 -8.03 -3.76 15.69
C ARG A 119 -8.81 -2.68 16.44
N HIS A 120 -8.82 -2.77 17.76
CA HIS A 120 -9.43 -1.77 18.64
C HIS A 120 -8.36 -1.07 19.46
N ASN A 121 -8.52 0.24 19.66
CA ASN A 121 -7.65 1.05 20.50
C ASN A 121 -8.41 1.44 21.76
N PHE A 122 -7.73 1.38 22.90
CA PHE A 122 -8.25 1.74 24.20
C PHE A 122 -7.45 2.87 24.80
N ALA A 123 -8.12 3.74 25.55
CA ALA A 123 -7.51 4.82 26.30
C ALA A 123 -8.01 4.82 27.74
N ILE A 124 -7.18 5.29 28.66
CA ILE A 124 -7.51 5.42 30.08
C ILE A 124 -7.00 6.74 30.65
N GLN A 125 -7.81 7.36 31.50
CA GLN A 125 -7.49 8.57 32.24
C GLN A 125 -7.80 8.37 33.72
N THR A 126 -6.87 8.77 34.59
CA THR A 126 -7.09 8.82 36.03
C THR A 126 -7.89 10.07 36.37
N LEU A 127 -8.99 9.87 37.10
CA LEU A 127 -9.84 10.96 37.58
C LEU A 127 -9.35 11.46 38.93
N SER A 128 -9.25 12.78 39.06
CA SER A 128 -8.77 13.45 40.27
C SER A 128 -9.94 13.81 41.17
N PRO A 129 -9.84 13.62 42.49
CA PRO A 129 -10.84 14.14 43.43
C PRO A 129 -10.93 15.68 43.41
N ARG A 130 -9.95 16.38 42.82
CA ARG A 130 -9.90 17.85 42.71
C ARG A 130 -10.64 18.41 41.48
N GLY A 131 -11.14 17.56 40.59
CA GLY A 131 -11.87 17.95 39.38
C GLY A 131 -11.07 17.83 38.08
N GLU A 132 -11.72 18.15 36.96
CA GLU A 132 -11.25 17.80 35.59
C GLU A 132 -9.90 18.40 35.20
N ALA A 133 -9.62 19.64 35.63
CA ALA A 133 -8.34 20.30 35.38
C ALA A 133 -7.13 19.50 35.89
N TYR A 134 -7.35 18.70 36.94
CA TYR A 134 -6.33 17.90 37.62
C TYR A 134 -6.33 16.42 37.21
N HIS A 135 -7.18 16.01 36.26
CA HIS A 135 -7.12 14.66 35.70
C HIS A 135 -5.77 14.39 35.07
N SER A 136 -5.36 13.12 35.02
CA SER A 136 -4.14 12.76 34.30
C SER A 136 -4.26 13.10 32.81
N LYS A 137 -3.13 13.13 32.11
CA LYS A 137 -3.18 12.94 30.65
C LYS A 137 -3.74 11.55 30.33
N TRP A 138 -4.22 11.36 29.11
CA TRP A 138 -4.69 10.07 28.65
C TRP A 138 -3.51 9.17 28.28
N TYR A 139 -3.57 7.92 28.75
CA TYR A 139 -2.78 6.83 28.17
C TYR A 139 -3.58 6.17 27.03
N GLY A 140 -2.91 5.67 25.98
CA GLY A 140 -3.55 4.93 24.89
C GLY A 140 -3.89 5.77 23.65
N LEU A 141 -3.68 7.09 23.69
CA LEU A 141 -3.88 8.00 22.55
C LEU A 141 -2.66 8.12 21.64
N GLY A 142 -1.58 7.36 21.88
CA GLY A 142 -0.34 7.41 21.11
C GLY A 142 -0.52 7.08 19.63
N ASP A 143 0.40 7.59 18.80
CA ASP A 143 0.46 7.34 17.36
C ASP A 143 1.52 6.28 16.98
N GLY A 144 1.78 6.11 15.68
CA GLY A 144 2.77 5.13 15.20
C GLY A 144 4.23 5.43 15.56
N ALA A 145 4.54 6.63 16.07
CA ALA A 145 5.87 6.99 16.57
C ALA A 145 6.00 6.76 18.09
N HIS A 146 4.88 6.64 18.81
CA HIS A 146 4.82 6.47 20.27
C HIS A 146 4.20 5.12 20.64
N ASN A 147 4.85 4.02 20.23
CA ASN A 147 4.31 2.68 20.40
C ASN A 147 4.07 2.28 21.87
N ASP A 148 4.84 2.84 22.81
CA ASP A 148 4.67 2.58 24.24
C ASP A 148 3.43 3.27 24.83
N GLU A 149 2.89 4.29 24.14
CA GLU A 149 1.67 5.01 24.52
C GLU A 149 0.40 4.47 23.86
N ARG A 150 0.49 3.32 23.18
CA ARG A 150 -0.64 2.67 22.52
C ARG A 150 -1.17 1.52 23.36
N ALA A 151 -2.49 1.34 23.33
CA ALA A 151 -3.14 0.12 23.80
C ALA A 151 -4.11 -0.39 22.73
N ASP A 152 -3.57 -1.11 21.76
CA ASP A 152 -4.35 -1.77 20.72
C ASP A 152 -4.38 -3.29 20.85
N PHE A 153 -5.53 -3.87 20.49
CA PHE A 153 -5.78 -5.30 20.55
C PHE A 153 -6.48 -5.75 19.26
N ASP A 154 -5.94 -6.80 18.65
CA ASP A 154 -6.49 -7.43 17.44
C ASP A 154 -7.44 -8.56 17.84
N THR A 155 -8.75 -8.35 17.66
CA THR A 155 -9.70 -9.45 17.84
C THR A 155 -9.44 -10.55 16.80
N GLY A 156 -9.65 -11.79 17.21
CA GLY A 156 -9.42 -12.96 16.37
C GLY A 156 -10.40 -13.05 15.21
N GLU A 157 -10.04 -13.89 14.23
CA GLU A 157 -10.93 -14.24 13.14
C GLU A 157 -12.11 -15.06 13.66
N ARG A 158 -13.30 -14.75 13.14
CA ARG A 158 -14.48 -15.56 13.38
C ARG A 158 -14.46 -16.75 12.43
N TYR A 159 -14.41 -17.95 13.00
CA TYR A 159 -14.39 -19.20 12.24
C TYR A 159 -15.81 -19.73 11.98
N GLY A 160 -15.95 -20.53 10.93
CA GLY A 160 -17.16 -21.30 10.63
C GLY A 160 -18.42 -20.47 10.42
N ILE A 161 -18.29 -19.32 9.75
CA ILE A 161 -19.41 -18.46 9.35
C ILE A 161 -20.08 -19.08 8.11
N PRO A 162 -21.39 -19.40 8.16
CA PRO A 162 -22.10 -19.89 6.99
C PRO A 162 -22.42 -18.74 6.02
N ASP A 163 -22.35 -19.02 4.73
CA ASP A 163 -22.75 -18.10 3.66
C ASP A 163 -24.27 -18.11 3.48
N VAL A 164 -24.98 -17.50 4.42
CA VAL A 164 -26.45 -17.42 4.41
C VAL A 164 -26.91 -16.29 3.48
N VAL A 165 -26.31 -15.11 3.56
CA VAL A 165 -26.78 -13.91 2.87
C VAL A 165 -25.96 -13.61 1.62
N SER A 166 -26.64 -13.26 0.53
CA SER A 166 -25.99 -12.67 -0.65
C SER A 166 -26.83 -11.55 -1.25
N VAL A 167 -26.20 -10.67 -2.03
CA VAL A 167 -26.86 -9.51 -2.63
C VAL A 167 -26.80 -9.60 -4.14
N SER A 168 -27.91 -9.32 -4.81
CA SER A 168 -27.98 -9.20 -6.27
C SER A 168 -28.88 -8.04 -6.70
N ASN A 169 -29.01 -7.84 -8.02
CA ASN A 169 -29.93 -6.87 -8.63
C ASN A 169 -29.79 -5.46 -8.05
N VAL A 170 -28.56 -5.05 -7.75
CA VAL A 170 -28.25 -3.71 -7.22
C VAL A 170 -28.57 -2.67 -8.28
N THR A 171 -29.48 -1.74 -7.96
CA THR A 171 -29.86 -0.59 -8.78
C THR A 171 -29.30 0.69 -8.15
N GLU A 172 -29.83 1.85 -8.53
CA GLU A 172 -29.48 3.12 -7.89
C GLU A 172 -30.12 3.30 -6.52
N ASN A 173 -31.23 2.63 -6.22
CA ASN A 173 -31.99 2.87 -4.99
C ASN A 173 -32.61 1.60 -4.39
N SER A 174 -32.30 0.44 -4.95
CA SER A 174 -32.77 -0.85 -4.48
C SER A 174 -31.75 -1.97 -4.70
N LEU A 175 -31.90 -3.04 -3.93
CA LEU A 175 -31.16 -4.28 -4.11
C LEU A 175 -32.03 -5.45 -3.67
N ARG A 176 -31.67 -6.66 -4.10
CA ARG A 176 -32.25 -7.90 -3.59
C ARG A 176 -31.29 -8.58 -2.62
N VAL A 177 -31.80 -8.98 -1.47
CA VAL A 177 -31.06 -9.79 -0.50
C VAL A 177 -31.62 -11.21 -0.56
N TRP A 178 -30.78 -12.17 -0.92
CA TRP A 178 -31.07 -13.59 -0.87
C TRP A 178 -30.60 -14.17 0.45
N PHE A 179 -31.32 -15.18 0.94
CA PHE A 179 -30.90 -15.97 2.09
C PHE A 179 -31.09 -17.46 1.84
N ASP A 180 -29.98 -18.21 1.93
CA ASP A 180 -29.99 -19.67 1.92
C ASP A 180 -29.98 -20.17 3.36
N GLN A 181 -31.11 -20.74 3.78
CA GLN A 181 -31.25 -21.29 5.13
C GLN A 181 -30.61 -22.66 5.26
N THR A 182 -30.21 -23.31 4.18
CA THR A 182 -29.76 -24.71 4.19
C THR A 182 -28.49 -24.88 5.03
N VAL A 183 -28.53 -25.82 5.97
CA VAL A 183 -27.35 -26.26 6.70
C VAL A 183 -26.68 -27.41 5.95
N TYR A 184 -25.55 -27.12 5.31
CA TYR A 184 -24.81 -28.11 4.52
C TYR A 184 -23.90 -29.01 5.34
N ASP A 185 -23.39 -28.52 6.48
CA ASP A 185 -22.51 -29.26 7.39
C ASP A 185 -22.68 -28.75 8.83
N THR A 186 -22.98 -29.65 9.76
CA THR A 186 -23.14 -29.36 11.19
C THR A 186 -21.87 -29.62 12.01
N ASN A 187 -20.78 -30.06 11.37
CA ASN A 187 -19.52 -30.36 12.06
C ASN A 187 -18.98 -29.08 12.72
N PRO A 188 -18.73 -29.06 14.05
CA PRO A 188 -18.26 -27.87 14.75
C PRO A 188 -16.88 -27.36 14.29
N THR A 189 -16.10 -28.19 13.58
CA THR A 189 -14.86 -27.73 12.94
C THR A 189 -15.09 -26.91 11.67
N VAL A 190 -16.31 -26.98 11.12
CA VAL A 190 -16.74 -26.32 9.88
C VAL A 190 -17.75 -25.21 10.17
N LEU A 191 -18.74 -25.46 11.03
CA LEU A 191 -19.79 -24.53 11.42
C LEU A 191 -19.64 -24.13 12.90
N ASN A 192 -19.60 -22.82 13.18
CA ASN A 192 -19.52 -22.36 14.56
C ASN A 192 -20.83 -22.66 15.32
N PRO A 193 -20.77 -23.29 16.51
CA PRO A 193 -21.96 -23.65 17.28
C PRO A 193 -22.87 -22.47 17.69
N SER A 194 -22.41 -21.22 17.58
CA SER A 194 -23.24 -20.05 17.84
C SER A 194 -24.32 -19.82 16.77
N PHE A 195 -24.18 -20.41 15.57
CA PHE A 195 -25.17 -20.35 14.50
C PHE A 195 -26.27 -21.39 14.70
N GLN A 196 -27.36 -20.97 15.34
CA GLN A 196 -28.50 -21.85 15.63
C GLN A 196 -29.27 -22.23 14.35
N HIS A 197 -29.71 -23.47 14.29
CA HIS A 197 -30.53 -24.02 13.22
C HIS A 197 -31.60 -24.97 13.79
N GLU A 198 -32.72 -25.12 13.09
CA GLU A 198 -33.79 -26.08 13.39
C GLU A 198 -34.17 -26.80 12.09
N ASN A 199 -34.33 -28.13 12.12
CA ASN A 199 -34.64 -28.95 10.94
C ASN A 199 -33.73 -28.67 9.73
N ASP A 200 -32.41 -28.63 9.98
CA ASP A 200 -31.38 -28.33 8.97
C ASP A 200 -31.55 -26.96 8.27
N MET A 201 -32.24 -26.01 8.92
CA MET A 201 -32.39 -24.63 8.46
C MET A 201 -31.86 -23.62 9.48
N PHE A 202 -30.98 -22.73 9.04
CA PHE A 202 -30.49 -21.58 9.81
C PHE A 202 -31.64 -20.65 10.22
N LEU A 203 -31.60 -20.20 11.47
CA LEU A 203 -32.65 -19.35 12.05
C LEU A 203 -32.38 -17.88 11.75
N ILE A 204 -32.65 -17.43 10.53
CA ILE A 204 -32.61 -16.00 10.17
C ILE A 204 -33.98 -15.35 10.41
N ASP A 205 -34.00 -14.18 11.04
CA ASP A 205 -35.26 -13.46 11.34
C ASP A 205 -35.26 -11.98 10.93
N GLU A 206 -34.10 -11.40 10.65
CA GLU A 206 -34.00 -9.99 10.25
C GLU A 206 -32.90 -9.79 9.20
N ILE A 207 -33.19 -8.92 8.23
CA ILE A 207 -32.20 -8.31 7.35
C ILE A 207 -31.96 -6.87 7.80
N LEU A 208 -30.70 -6.54 7.99
CA LEU A 208 -30.23 -5.21 8.38
C LEU A 208 -29.37 -4.64 7.25
N VAL A 209 -29.80 -3.52 6.69
CA VAL A 209 -29.05 -2.76 5.68
C VAL A 209 -28.68 -1.42 6.30
N GLU A 210 -27.41 -1.27 6.64
CA GLU A 210 -26.87 -0.08 7.31
C GLU A 210 -25.94 0.67 6.36
N PRO A 211 -25.95 2.01 6.35
CA PRO A 211 -24.93 2.72 5.60
C PRO A 211 -23.55 2.45 6.21
N ALA A 212 -22.58 2.24 5.32
CA ALA A 212 -21.18 2.17 5.68
C ALA A 212 -20.71 3.50 6.29
N SER A 213 -19.55 3.50 6.96
CA SER A 213 -19.06 4.67 7.71
C SER A 213 -18.86 5.92 6.85
N VAL A 214 -18.64 5.72 5.54
CA VAL A 214 -18.46 6.78 4.54
C VAL A 214 -19.78 7.48 4.19
N ASN A 215 -20.92 6.91 4.60
CA ASN A 215 -22.26 7.45 4.38
C ASN A 215 -23.14 7.37 5.65
N ARG A 216 -22.51 7.43 6.83
CA ARG A 216 -23.12 7.13 8.14
C ARG A 216 -24.37 7.94 8.51
N ASP A 217 -24.60 9.08 7.85
CA ASP A 217 -25.74 9.96 8.11
C ASP A 217 -27.03 9.51 7.38
N LEU A 218 -26.93 8.50 6.50
CA LEU A 218 -28.09 7.92 5.82
C LEU A 218 -28.92 7.01 6.77
N PRO A 219 -30.20 6.78 6.47
CA PRO A 219 -31.03 5.90 7.29
C PRO A 219 -30.75 4.42 7.04
N SER A 220 -30.66 3.63 8.11
CA SER A 220 -30.66 2.17 8.04
C SER A 220 -32.05 1.60 7.69
N LYS A 221 -32.09 0.40 7.11
CA LYS A 221 -33.31 -0.39 6.89
C LYS A 221 -33.25 -1.67 7.73
N LYS A 222 -34.29 -1.90 8.52
CA LYS A 222 -34.51 -3.14 9.28
C LYS A 222 -35.74 -3.83 8.73
N ILE A 223 -35.59 -5.10 8.35
CA ILE A 223 -36.65 -5.88 7.74
C ILE A 223 -36.78 -7.18 8.53
N THR A 224 -37.82 -7.26 9.37
CA THR A 224 -38.22 -8.51 10.00
C THR A 224 -38.79 -9.44 8.93
N LEU A 225 -38.22 -10.64 8.81
CA LEU A 225 -38.59 -11.61 7.79
C LEU A 225 -39.92 -12.28 8.14
N THR A 226 -40.86 -12.28 7.21
CA THR A 226 -42.13 -13.00 7.33
C THR A 226 -41.96 -14.46 6.89
N PRO A 227 -42.90 -15.37 7.24
CA PRO A 227 -42.90 -16.73 6.71
C PRO A 227 -42.90 -16.79 5.18
N THR A 228 -43.52 -15.79 4.52
CA THR A 228 -43.52 -15.67 3.05
C THR A 228 -42.13 -15.33 2.52
N ASP A 229 -41.42 -14.41 3.17
CA ASP A 229 -40.06 -14.05 2.77
C ASP A 229 -39.13 -15.25 2.91
N LEU A 230 -39.22 -15.95 4.06
CA LEU A 230 -38.46 -17.18 4.33
C LEU A 230 -38.72 -18.26 3.28
N ALA A 231 -39.99 -18.43 2.84
CA ALA A 231 -40.34 -19.38 1.79
C ALA A 231 -39.85 -18.95 0.40
N ASN A 232 -39.80 -17.64 0.12
CA ASN A 232 -39.29 -17.10 -1.15
C ASN A 232 -37.76 -17.14 -1.24
N GLY A 233 -37.06 -17.11 -0.10
CA GLY A 233 -35.60 -17.07 -0.03
C GLY A 233 -34.98 -15.70 -0.33
N TYR A 234 -35.78 -14.64 -0.41
CA TYR A 234 -35.28 -13.28 -0.63
C TYR A 234 -36.23 -12.18 -0.15
N VAL A 235 -35.68 -10.96 0.00
CA VAL A 235 -36.42 -9.70 0.13
C VAL A 235 -35.86 -8.63 -0.80
N ASP A 236 -36.73 -7.76 -1.32
CA ASP A 236 -36.34 -6.58 -2.08
C ASP A 236 -36.28 -5.37 -1.16
N VAL A 237 -35.12 -4.72 -1.10
CA VAL A 237 -34.89 -3.53 -0.28
C VAL A 237 -34.93 -2.31 -1.17
N THR A 238 -35.78 -1.33 -0.85
CA THR A 238 -35.96 -0.10 -1.64
C THR A 238 -35.75 1.16 -0.80
N GLY A 239 -35.64 2.31 -1.48
CA GLY A 239 -35.44 3.60 -0.82
C GLY A 239 -34.03 3.76 -0.23
N LEU A 240 -33.04 3.14 -0.87
CA LEU A 240 -31.62 3.36 -0.62
C LEU A 240 -31.14 4.55 -1.47
N SER A 241 -30.09 5.23 -1.01
CA SER A 241 -29.47 6.35 -1.74
C SER A 241 -28.50 5.85 -2.81
N SER A 242 -28.54 6.49 -3.99
CA SER A 242 -27.59 6.27 -5.08
C SER A 242 -26.15 6.53 -4.64
N ASN A 243 -25.21 5.79 -5.25
CA ASN A 243 -23.75 5.85 -5.02
C ASN A 243 -23.26 5.52 -3.60
N ALA A 244 -24.17 5.41 -2.63
CA ALA A 244 -23.85 5.12 -1.25
C ALA A 244 -23.41 3.66 -1.07
N LEU A 245 -22.55 3.44 -0.07
CA LEU A 245 -22.08 2.13 0.34
C LEU A 245 -22.90 1.66 1.54
N TYR A 246 -23.42 0.43 1.46
CA TYR A 246 -24.19 -0.21 2.52
C TYR A 246 -23.52 -1.51 2.98
N VAL A 247 -23.68 -1.82 4.27
CA VAL A 247 -23.38 -3.08 4.92
C VAL A 247 -24.69 -3.86 5.05
N VAL A 248 -24.74 -5.06 4.49
CA VAL A 248 -25.91 -5.94 4.50
C VAL A 248 -25.61 -7.14 5.39
N ASN A 249 -26.42 -7.31 6.43
CA ASN A 249 -26.31 -8.38 7.41
C ASN A 249 -27.62 -9.17 7.49
N GLY A 250 -27.51 -10.49 7.60
CA GLY A 250 -28.58 -11.36 8.10
C GLY A 250 -28.38 -11.64 9.59
N LEU A 251 -29.46 -11.63 10.36
CA LEU A 251 -29.40 -11.76 11.82
C LEU A 251 -30.28 -12.91 12.32
N ASN A 252 -29.80 -13.57 13.37
CA ASN A 252 -30.59 -14.40 14.27
C ASN A 252 -30.77 -13.69 15.62
N ASN A 253 -31.85 -12.94 15.81
CA ASN A 253 -32.04 -12.16 17.04
C ASN A 253 -32.27 -13.01 18.32
N LYS A 254 -32.35 -14.34 18.22
CA LYS A 254 -32.30 -15.25 19.39
C LYS A 254 -30.90 -15.30 20.04
N VAL A 255 -29.83 -14.97 19.30
CA VAL A 255 -28.46 -14.92 19.82
C VAL A 255 -28.19 -13.57 20.49
N LYS A 256 -27.78 -13.61 21.77
CA LYS A 256 -27.65 -12.41 22.61
C LYS A 256 -26.47 -11.51 22.25
N ARG A 257 -25.33 -12.09 21.88
CA ARG A 257 -24.11 -11.35 21.52
C ARG A 257 -24.30 -10.80 20.11
N TYR A 258 -24.11 -9.50 19.95
CA TYR A 258 -24.34 -8.79 18.70
C TYR A 258 -23.50 -9.43 17.59
N TRP A 259 -22.19 -9.56 17.74
CA TRP A 259 -21.35 -10.04 16.64
C TRP A 259 -21.54 -11.53 16.35
N ASP A 260 -22.06 -12.29 17.31
CA ASP A 260 -22.34 -13.72 17.13
C ASP A 260 -23.67 -13.98 16.41
N ARG A 261 -24.58 -13.00 16.38
CA ARG A 261 -25.88 -13.15 15.72
C ARG A 261 -25.88 -12.85 14.23
N LEU A 262 -24.86 -12.13 13.75
CA LEU A 262 -24.70 -11.81 12.32
C LEU A 262 -24.27 -13.07 11.59
N TYR A 263 -24.84 -13.37 10.43
CA TYR A 263 -24.29 -14.34 9.48
C TYR A 263 -23.11 -13.71 8.72
N ASN A 264 -22.82 -14.16 7.50
CA ASN A 264 -21.87 -13.49 6.63
C ASN A 264 -22.36 -12.08 6.25
N THR A 265 -21.41 -11.16 6.03
CA THR A 265 -21.70 -9.75 5.73
C THR A 265 -21.28 -9.40 4.31
N THR A 266 -22.15 -8.69 3.61
CA THR A 266 -21.87 -8.17 2.28
C THR A 266 -21.80 -6.64 2.33
N MET A 267 -20.71 -6.06 1.82
CA MET A 267 -20.65 -4.62 1.56
C MET A 267 -20.94 -4.35 0.08
N VAL A 268 -21.87 -3.45 -0.20
CA VAL A 268 -22.37 -3.19 -1.55
C VAL A 268 -22.54 -1.70 -1.79
N ARG A 269 -21.98 -1.23 -2.91
CA ARG A 269 -22.19 0.15 -3.37
C ARG A 269 -23.38 0.18 -4.31
N MET A 270 -24.32 1.08 -4.04
CA MET A 270 -25.44 1.32 -4.96
C MET A 270 -24.92 1.87 -6.27
N ARG A 271 -25.58 1.51 -7.37
CA ARG A 271 -25.20 2.03 -8.69
C ARG A 271 -25.53 3.52 -8.77
N GLY A 272 -24.94 4.18 -9.74
CA GLY A 272 -25.36 5.50 -10.19
C GLY A 272 -24.87 5.76 -11.59
N GLN A 273 -25.38 6.82 -12.20
CA GLN A 273 -24.95 7.23 -13.52
C GLN A 273 -23.66 8.04 -13.43
N VAL A 274 -22.65 7.63 -14.19
CA VAL A 274 -21.42 8.41 -14.33
C VAL A 274 -21.75 9.70 -15.07
N GLY A 275 -21.53 10.84 -14.41
CA GLY A 275 -21.73 12.16 -14.99
C GLY A 275 -20.69 12.53 -16.06
N ALA A 276 -20.82 13.73 -16.62
CA ALA A 276 -19.79 14.28 -17.51
C ALA A 276 -18.43 14.40 -16.78
N PRO A 277 -17.29 14.31 -17.50
CA PRO A 277 -15.98 14.51 -16.90
C PRO A 277 -15.86 15.85 -16.16
N ILE A 278 -15.28 15.82 -14.96
CA ILE A 278 -15.12 16.98 -14.09
C ILE A 278 -13.72 17.54 -14.27
N LEU A 279 -13.61 18.75 -14.82
CA LEU A 279 -12.34 19.48 -14.84
C LEU A 279 -12.06 20.06 -13.44
N ILE A 280 -10.92 19.69 -12.86
CA ILE A 280 -10.44 20.28 -11.61
C ILE A 280 -9.65 21.55 -11.98
N PRO A 281 -10.17 22.75 -11.67
CA PRO A 281 -9.50 23.99 -12.01
C PRO A 281 -8.16 24.10 -11.27
N HIS A 282 -7.13 24.60 -11.96
CA HIS A 282 -5.84 24.85 -11.35
C HIS A 282 -5.92 26.10 -10.47
N VAL A 283 -5.93 25.88 -9.15
CA VAL A 283 -5.87 26.96 -8.15
C VAL A 283 -4.69 26.72 -7.23
N VAL A 284 -3.69 27.61 -7.28
CA VAL A 284 -2.49 27.52 -6.44
C VAL A 284 -2.88 27.60 -4.97
N ASP A 285 -2.41 26.62 -4.19
CA ASP A 285 -2.59 26.64 -2.75
C ASP A 285 -1.67 27.69 -2.12
N ASN A 286 -2.26 28.85 -1.79
CA ASN A 286 -1.55 29.98 -1.20
C ASN A 286 -1.36 29.86 0.33
N LEU A 287 -1.75 28.75 0.97
CA LEU A 287 -1.45 28.50 2.38
C LEU A 287 -0.20 27.62 2.55
N ASN A 288 0.10 26.77 1.55
CA ASN A 288 1.29 25.94 1.53
C ASN A 288 2.45 26.62 0.78
N THR A 289 3.55 26.89 1.46
CA THR A 289 4.73 27.58 0.88
C THR A 289 5.38 26.78 -0.25
N TRP A 290 5.44 25.45 -0.14
CA TRP A 290 5.97 24.60 -1.19
C TRP A 290 5.03 24.54 -2.40
N ALA A 291 3.71 24.50 -2.17
CA ALA A 291 2.74 24.54 -3.27
C ALA A 291 2.82 25.84 -4.07
N LYS A 292 3.02 26.99 -3.40
CA LYS A 292 3.33 28.27 -4.07
C LYS A 292 4.57 28.18 -4.94
N GLN A 293 5.67 27.63 -4.40
CA GLN A 293 6.94 27.50 -5.12
C GLN A 293 6.80 26.65 -6.39
N HIS A 294 5.97 25.60 -6.33
CA HIS A 294 5.73 24.69 -7.45
C HIS A 294 4.53 25.08 -8.32
N ASN A 295 3.87 26.22 -8.05
CA ASN A 295 2.64 26.62 -8.73
C ASN A 295 1.62 25.46 -8.77
N ALA A 296 1.40 24.82 -7.61
CA ALA A 296 0.68 23.56 -7.50
C ALA A 296 -0.71 23.71 -6.84
N SER A 297 -1.70 23.00 -7.39
CA SER A 297 -3.05 22.93 -6.83
C SER A 297 -3.26 21.65 -6.01
N ARG A 298 -4.01 21.73 -4.90
CA ARG A 298 -4.20 20.61 -3.99
C ARG A 298 -5.26 19.64 -4.50
N LEU A 299 -4.92 18.35 -4.59
CA LEU A 299 -5.77 17.31 -5.18
C LEU A 299 -6.34 16.30 -4.16
N ASP A 300 -5.59 15.98 -3.10
CA ASP A 300 -5.95 14.92 -2.15
C ASP A 300 -7.31 15.15 -1.48
N THR A 301 -7.66 16.40 -1.16
CA THR A 301 -8.95 16.74 -0.56
C THR A 301 -10.12 16.39 -1.47
N ILE A 302 -9.99 16.66 -2.78
CA ILE A 302 -11.06 16.38 -3.76
C ILE A 302 -11.26 14.87 -3.88
N LEU A 303 -10.17 14.13 -4.05
CA LEU A 303 -10.22 12.67 -4.23
C LEU A 303 -10.66 11.94 -2.96
N ASN A 304 -10.25 12.41 -1.78
CA ASN A 304 -10.72 11.83 -0.51
C ASN A 304 -12.19 12.17 -0.23
N ASN A 305 -12.66 13.38 -0.57
CA ASN A 305 -14.08 13.74 -0.41
C ASN A 305 -14.99 12.93 -1.34
N PHE A 306 -14.53 12.60 -2.55
CA PHE A 306 -15.27 11.76 -3.51
C PHE A 306 -15.69 10.39 -2.94
N LEU A 307 -14.91 9.85 -1.98
CA LEU A 307 -15.26 8.60 -1.30
C LEU A 307 -16.57 8.70 -0.49
N PHE A 308 -16.84 9.87 0.09
CA PHE A 308 -18.00 10.16 0.95
C PHE A 308 -19.17 10.76 0.16
N ASP A 309 -18.91 11.21 -1.07
CA ASP A 309 -19.88 11.86 -1.95
C ASP A 309 -20.86 10.85 -2.57
N ASN A 310 -22.16 11.07 -2.36
CA ASN A 310 -23.24 10.26 -2.93
C ASN A 310 -23.87 10.87 -4.19
N GLU A 311 -23.47 12.08 -4.57
CA GLU A 311 -23.89 12.73 -5.82
C GLU A 311 -23.02 12.26 -6.99
N LEU A 312 -21.78 11.85 -6.73
CA LEU A 312 -20.85 11.34 -7.74
C LEU A 312 -20.80 9.82 -7.76
N ALA A 313 -20.95 9.23 -8.94
CA ALA A 313 -20.90 7.77 -9.11
C ALA A 313 -19.49 7.19 -9.07
N GLU A 314 -19.40 5.89 -8.74
CA GLU A 314 -18.19 5.14 -9.02
C GLU A 314 -17.91 5.12 -10.53
N GLY A 315 -16.65 5.38 -10.91
CA GLY A 315 -16.26 5.57 -12.30
C GLY A 315 -16.22 7.03 -12.76
N THR A 316 -16.47 8.01 -11.87
CA THR A 316 -16.29 9.44 -12.19
C THR A 316 -14.91 9.73 -12.80
N ILE A 317 -14.92 10.57 -13.83
CA ILE A 317 -13.71 11.00 -14.55
C ILE A 317 -13.32 12.40 -14.08
N PHE A 318 -12.18 12.50 -13.42
CA PHE A 318 -11.52 13.75 -13.05
C PHE A 318 -10.47 14.11 -14.09
N MET A 319 -10.57 15.32 -14.63
CA MET A 319 -9.61 15.88 -15.57
C MET A 319 -8.76 16.96 -14.90
N LEU A 320 -7.46 16.93 -15.16
CA LEU A 320 -6.49 17.93 -14.75
C LEU A 320 -6.17 18.83 -15.95
N GLU A 321 -5.99 20.12 -15.71
CA GLU A 321 -5.51 21.05 -16.74
C GLU A 321 -4.11 20.62 -17.21
N ALA A 322 -3.98 20.34 -18.50
CA ALA A 322 -2.73 19.89 -19.09
C ALA A 322 -1.60 20.91 -18.90
N GLY A 323 -0.41 20.42 -18.54
CA GLY A 323 0.77 21.26 -18.30
C GLY A 323 0.76 22.01 -16.97
N LYS A 324 -0.24 21.77 -16.11
CA LYS A 324 -0.33 22.34 -14.76
C LYS A 324 0.14 21.35 -13.70
N ASN A 325 0.56 21.91 -12.57
CA ASN A 325 1.01 21.14 -11.41
C ASN A 325 -0.10 21.01 -10.39
N TYR A 326 -0.28 19.80 -9.90
CA TYR A 326 -1.14 19.42 -8.79
C TYR A 326 -0.30 18.69 -7.76
N TYR A 327 -0.77 18.59 -6.52
CA TYR A 327 -0.08 17.82 -5.50
C TYR A 327 -1.05 17.13 -4.56
N ILE A 328 -0.61 16.03 -3.97
CA ILE A 328 -1.30 15.41 -2.83
C ILE A 328 -0.51 15.72 -1.55
N ASN A 329 -1.21 16.17 -0.51
CA ASN A 329 -0.59 16.45 0.79
C ASN A 329 -0.74 15.29 1.78
N SER A 330 -1.73 14.42 1.58
CA SER A 330 -2.03 13.29 2.46
C SER A 330 -2.31 12.04 1.64
N GLY A 331 -2.31 10.87 2.31
CA GLY A 331 -2.67 9.61 1.66
C GLY A 331 -4.06 9.72 1.02
N THR A 332 -4.17 9.30 -0.24
CA THR A 332 -5.44 9.32 -0.97
C THR A 332 -6.05 7.93 -1.01
N VAL A 333 -7.18 7.73 -0.32
CA VAL A 333 -7.82 6.42 -0.17
C VAL A 333 -8.54 6.00 -1.44
N ILE A 334 -8.27 4.79 -1.91
CA ILE A 334 -8.90 4.15 -3.07
C ILE A 334 -9.82 3.04 -2.56
N ALA A 335 -11.08 3.41 -2.33
CA ALA A 335 -12.18 2.51 -1.96
C ALA A 335 -13.48 2.81 -2.78
N LYS A 336 -13.31 3.55 -3.87
CA LYS A 336 -14.31 3.90 -4.89
C LYS A 336 -13.56 4.20 -6.18
N GLY A 337 -13.90 3.51 -7.26
CA GLY A 337 -13.23 3.62 -8.57
C GLY A 337 -13.39 5.00 -9.21
N PHE A 338 -12.37 5.47 -9.92
CA PHE A 338 -12.36 6.74 -10.66
C PHE A 338 -11.34 6.70 -11.80
N THR A 339 -11.47 7.64 -12.74
CA THR A 339 -10.40 7.96 -13.70
C THR A 339 -9.81 9.32 -13.38
N LEU A 340 -8.49 9.43 -13.30
CA LEU A 340 -7.77 10.70 -13.24
C LEU A 340 -6.92 10.85 -14.51
N LYS A 341 -7.13 11.92 -15.26
CA LYS A 341 -6.44 12.13 -16.54
C LYS A 341 -6.16 13.59 -16.85
N SER A 342 -5.27 13.85 -17.79
CA SER A 342 -5.13 15.21 -18.36
C SER A 342 -6.29 15.54 -19.30
N ASN A 343 -6.70 16.81 -19.35
CA ASN A 343 -7.79 17.28 -20.21
C ASN A 343 -7.40 17.41 -21.69
N SER A 344 -6.10 17.39 -22.01
CA SER A 344 -5.57 17.48 -23.38
C SER A 344 -4.64 16.31 -23.69
N PRO A 345 -4.84 15.57 -24.79
CA PRO A 345 -3.91 14.55 -25.25
C PRO A 345 -2.52 15.15 -25.56
N GLY A 346 -1.46 14.38 -25.30
CA GLY A 346 -0.08 14.78 -25.63
C GLY A 346 0.59 15.71 -24.61
N THR A 347 -0.17 16.53 -23.89
CA THR A 347 0.35 17.38 -22.80
C THR A 347 -0.11 16.85 -21.45
N LYS A 348 0.84 16.48 -20.59
CA LYS A 348 0.54 15.87 -19.28
C LYS A 348 0.43 16.95 -18.21
N ALA A 349 -0.57 16.85 -17.34
CA ALA A 349 -0.51 17.46 -16.02
C ALA A 349 0.50 16.70 -15.14
N THR A 350 1.06 17.38 -14.15
CA THR A 350 1.97 16.78 -13.17
C THR A 350 1.28 16.69 -11.81
N VAL A 351 1.32 15.52 -11.18
CA VAL A 351 0.88 15.28 -9.81
C VAL A 351 2.10 15.01 -8.94
N LEU A 352 2.37 15.93 -8.02
CA LEU A 352 3.47 15.86 -7.06
C LEU A 352 3.03 15.03 -5.85
N LEU A 353 3.73 13.92 -5.60
CA LEU A 353 3.49 13.02 -4.46
C LEU A 353 4.21 13.56 -3.23
N GLY A 354 3.58 14.60 -2.66
CA GLY A 354 4.12 15.38 -1.55
C GLY A 354 5.04 16.52 -1.97
N LEU A 355 5.22 17.45 -1.05
CA LEU A 355 6.00 18.66 -1.22
C LEU A 355 6.76 18.96 0.07
N GLY A 356 8.04 19.33 -0.07
CA GLY A 356 8.90 19.68 1.05
C GLY A 356 9.26 18.50 1.96
N TYR A 357 9.40 18.81 3.24
CA TYR A 357 9.83 17.88 4.29
C TYR A 357 8.78 17.80 5.40
N SER A 358 8.75 16.67 6.09
CA SER A 358 7.84 16.44 7.22
C SER A 358 8.07 17.50 8.31
N GLU A 359 6.97 18.06 8.83
CA GLU A 359 7.01 19.04 9.92
C GLU A 359 7.47 18.42 11.25
N SER A 360 7.12 17.15 11.49
CA SER A 360 7.51 16.42 12.70
C SER A 360 8.92 15.86 12.65
N ASN A 361 9.45 15.60 11.45
CA ASN A 361 10.83 15.22 11.25
C ASN A 361 11.36 15.76 9.92
N THR A 362 11.99 16.94 9.99
CA THR A 362 12.50 17.64 8.80
C THR A 362 13.60 16.89 8.05
N ALA A 363 14.15 15.79 8.60
CA ALA A 363 15.07 14.91 7.89
C ALA A 363 14.36 14.08 6.80
N ASN A 364 13.04 13.89 6.88
CA ASN A 364 12.28 13.06 5.95
C ASN A 364 11.54 13.93 4.92
N ALA A 365 11.66 13.58 3.64
CA ALA A 365 10.82 14.16 2.60
C ALA A 365 9.34 13.82 2.85
N HIS A 366 8.46 14.78 2.64
CA HIS A 366 7.02 14.55 2.74
C HIS A 366 6.54 13.76 1.53
N THR A 367 6.09 12.51 1.73
CA THR A 367 5.89 11.55 0.63
C THR A 367 4.61 10.72 0.80
N PRO A 368 3.43 11.32 0.65
CA PRO A 368 2.15 10.61 0.61
C PRO A 368 2.05 9.71 -0.63
N ASN A 369 1.06 8.82 -0.61
CA ASN A 369 0.80 7.84 -1.66
C ASN A 369 -0.71 7.63 -1.86
N PHE A 370 -1.06 6.92 -2.93
CA PHE A 370 -2.39 6.37 -3.10
C PHE A 370 -2.54 5.10 -2.24
N GLN A 371 -3.58 5.04 -1.41
CA GLN A 371 -3.81 3.98 -0.45
C GLN A 371 -4.90 3.02 -0.93
N LEU A 372 -4.54 1.76 -1.20
CA LEU A 372 -5.48 0.74 -1.67
C LEU A 372 -6.33 0.19 -0.52
N GLY A 373 -7.64 0.24 -0.71
CA GLY A 373 -8.61 -0.11 0.33
C GLY A 373 -8.51 0.83 1.53
N ARG A 374 -9.13 0.42 2.63
CA ARG A 374 -9.11 1.15 3.90
C ARG A 374 -9.35 0.19 5.06
N GLN A 375 -9.02 0.65 6.26
CA GLN A 375 -9.34 -0.07 7.48
C GLN A 375 -10.86 -0.12 7.71
N ALA A 376 -11.30 -1.17 8.40
CA ALA A 376 -12.68 -1.29 8.85
C ALA A 376 -13.01 -0.19 9.84
N GLN A 377 -14.15 0.46 9.63
CA GLN A 377 -14.77 1.33 10.62
C GLN A 377 -15.77 0.52 11.45
N ALA A 378 -16.28 1.13 12.52
CA ALA A 378 -17.24 0.47 13.40
C ALA A 378 -18.49 0.02 12.62
N GLY A 379 -18.90 -1.24 12.80
CA GLY A 379 -20.05 -1.81 12.10
C GLY A 379 -19.72 -2.44 10.74
N GLU A 380 -18.50 -2.24 10.22
CA GLU A 380 -18.10 -2.74 8.91
C GLU A 380 -17.30 -4.03 9.04
N ILE A 381 -17.89 -5.13 8.57
CA ILE A 381 -17.22 -6.42 8.38
C ILE A 381 -17.47 -6.87 6.93
N GLY A 382 -16.53 -7.61 6.34
CA GLY A 382 -16.63 -8.07 4.94
C GLY A 382 -15.59 -7.45 4.00
N SER A 383 -15.86 -7.48 2.70
CA SER A 383 -14.92 -7.09 1.64
C SER A 383 -15.36 -5.81 0.95
N ILE A 384 -14.44 -4.88 0.74
CA ILE A 384 -14.66 -3.69 -0.09
C ILE A 384 -14.56 -4.12 -1.56
N THR A 385 -15.51 -3.68 -2.39
CA THR A 385 -15.40 -3.79 -3.85
C THR A 385 -15.16 -2.41 -4.43
N VAL A 386 -14.18 -2.32 -5.34
CA VAL A 386 -13.78 -1.10 -6.02
C VAL A 386 -13.87 -1.37 -7.52
N GLY A 387 -14.54 -0.49 -8.25
CA GLY A 387 -14.56 -0.51 -9.70
C GLY A 387 -13.21 -0.12 -10.31
N ASP A 388 -13.22 0.29 -11.57
CA ASP A 388 -12.02 0.68 -12.29
C ASP A 388 -11.32 1.90 -11.65
N VAL A 389 -10.01 1.80 -11.47
CA VAL A 389 -9.12 2.88 -11.07
C VAL A 389 -8.13 3.13 -12.20
N ILE A 390 -8.23 4.29 -12.85
CA ILE A 390 -7.50 4.60 -14.09
C ILE A 390 -6.71 5.89 -13.92
N PHE A 391 -5.42 5.85 -14.26
CA PHE A 391 -4.57 7.03 -14.42
C PHE A 391 -4.12 7.12 -15.87
N ASP A 392 -4.41 8.23 -16.55
CA ASP A 392 -4.09 8.39 -17.97
C ASP A 392 -3.44 9.75 -18.30
N GLY A 393 -2.23 9.71 -18.83
CA GLY A 393 -1.59 10.90 -19.37
C GLY A 393 -1.08 11.86 -18.29
N ILE A 394 -0.52 11.36 -17.20
CA ILE A 394 -0.06 12.16 -16.03
C ILE A 394 1.42 11.93 -15.75
N ASN A 395 2.15 12.98 -15.38
CA ASN A 395 3.46 12.85 -14.72
C ASN A 395 3.26 12.70 -13.21
N PHE A 396 3.82 11.66 -12.60
CA PHE A 396 3.88 11.52 -11.16
C PHE A 396 5.32 11.73 -10.70
N GLU A 397 5.51 12.71 -9.82
CA GLU A 397 6.85 13.11 -9.40
C GLU A 397 6.91 13.24 -7.87
N SER A 398 8.02 12.84 -7.26
CA SER A 398 8.33 13.15 -5.86
C SER A 398 9.61 13.98 -5.81
N PRO A 399 9.52 15.31 -5.99
CA PRO A 399 10.67 16.16 -6.32
C PRO A 399 11.68 16.32 -5.18
N TYR A 400 11.28 16.04 -3.94
CA TYR A 400 12.13 16.09 -2.75
C TYR A 400 12.59 14.70 -2.29
N ALA A 401 12.27 13.65 -3.04
CA ALA A 401 12.67 12.31 -2.68
C ALA A 401 14.20 12.15 -2.77
N VAL A 402 14.75 11.57 -1.71
CA VAL A 402 16.17 11.24 -1.59
C VAL A 402 16.33 9.75 -1.82
N ASN A 403 17.26 9.36 -2.67
CA ASN A 403 17.67 7.99 -2.90
C ASN A 403 19.12 7.77 -2.43
N PHE A 404 19.59 6.54 -2.49
CA PHE A 404 20.93 6.17 -2.05
C PHE A 404 22.03 6.97 -2.74
N PHE A 405 21.91 7.21 -4.05
CA PHE A 405 22.96 7.90 -4.81
C PHE A 405 22.99 9.39 -4.55
N ASN A 406 21.83 10.05 -4.49
CA ASN A 406 21.76 11.49 -4.36
C ASN A 406 21.80 11.99 -2.91
N GLN A 407 21.84 11.10 -1.90
CA GLN A 407 21.81 11.47 -0.49
C GLN A 407 22.87 12.52 -0.09
N SER A 408 24.06 12.46 -0.68
CA SER A 408 25.13 13.44 -0.42
C SER A 408 24.79 14.87 -0.86
N LEU A 409 23.85 15.04 -1.79
CA LEU A 409 23.33 16.35 -2.21
C LEU A 409 22.30 16.92 -1.23
N PHE A 410 21.79 16.10 -0.32
CA PHE A 410 20.76 16.46 0.65
C PHE A 410 21.26 16.18 2.08
N PRO A 411 22.25 16.95 2.58
CA PRO A 411 22.85 16.70 3.88
C PRO A 411 21.81 16.74 5.01
N GLY A 412 21.87 15.76 5.90
CA GLY A 412 20.91 15.60 7.00
C GLY A 412 19.54 15.05 6.60
N LYS A 413 19.36 14.63 5.33
CA LYS A 413 18.11 14.01 4.87
C LYS A 413 18.24 12.49 4.79
N ALA A 414 17.18 11.80 5.18
CA ALA A 414 17.08 10.35 5.10
C ALA A 414 16.62 9.91 3.71
N ILE A 415 17.01 8.69 3.31
CA ILE A 415 16.52 8.07 2.09
C ILE A 415 14.99 7.89 2.20
N SER A 416 14.28 8.30 1.15
CA SER A 416 12.82 8.37 1.13
C SER A 416 12.18 7.00 1.07
N GLY A 417 11.28 6.74 2.01
CA GLY A 417 10.56 5.48 2.13
C GLY A 417 9.23 5.43 1.35
N ASN A 418 9.17 6.05 0.17
CA ASN A 418 7.93 6.40 -0.51
C ASN A 418 7.46 5.38 -1.57
N TYR A 419 6.16 5.45 -1.88
CA TYR A 419 5.49 4.60 -2.85
C TYR A 419 4.60 5.41 -3.78
N PHE A 420 4.29 4.89 -4.97
CA PHE A 420 3.16 5.40 -5.74
C PHE A 420 1.84 4.90 -5.13
N MET A 421 1.73 3.59 -4.91
CA MET A 421 0.60 2.92 -4.27
C MET A 421 1.04 1.98 -3.15
N ASN A 422 0.32 2.04 -2.03
CA ASN A 422 0.53 1.14 -0.89
C ASN A 422 -0.83 0.73 -0.29
N GLN A 423 -0.88 -0.36 0.45
CA GLN A 423 -2.06 -0.78 1.21
C GLN A 423 -1.81 -0.61 2.70
N HIS A 424 -2.81 -0.28 3.51
CA HIS A 424 -2.67 -0.32 4.96
C HIS A 424 -2.62 -1.78 5.46
N SER A 425 -1.74 -2.12 6.42
CA SER A 425 -1.62 -3.52 6.91
C SER A 425 -2.91 -4.06 7.54
N ALA A 426 -3.72 -3.17 8.12
CA ALA A 426 -5.05 -3.47 8.66
C ALA A 426 -6.20 -3.12 7.70
N SER A 427 -5.94 -3.03 6.39
CA SER A 427 -6.99 -2.79 5.38
C SER A 427 -7.95 -3.99 5.34
N MET A 428 -9.24 -3.73 5.12
CA MET A 428 -10.25 -4.77 4.92
C MET A 428 -9.89 -5.66 3.73
N PRO A 429 -10.45 -6.89 3.64
CA PRO A 429 -10.46 -7.62 2.38
C PRO A 429 -10.96 -6.70 1.26
N PHE A 430 -10.32 -6.76 0.10
CA PHE A 430 -10.76 -5.91 -1.02
C PHE A 430 -10.68 -6.64 -2.36
N THR A 431 -11.51 -6.19 -3.29
CA THR A 431 -11.51 -6.58 -4.69
C THR A 431 -11.54 -5.33 -5.55
N CYS A 432 -10.58 -5.19 -6.47
CA CYS A 432 -10.53 -4.11 -7.45
C CYS A 432 -10.69 -4.71 -8.85
N SER A 433 -11.67 -4.25 -9.62
CA SER A 433 -11.89 -4.76 -10.98
C SER A 433 -10.73 -4.47 -11.92
N LYS A 434 -10.15 -3.26 -11.82
CA LYS A 434 -9.02 -2.88 -12.65
C LYS A 434 -8.22 -1.76 -12.05
N LEU A 435 -6.90 -1.93 -12.04
CA LEU A 435 -5.93 -0.87 -11.84
C LEU A 435 -5.19 -0.63 -13.16
N GLU A 436 -5.44 0.51 -13.78
CA GLU A 436 -4.90 0.84 -15.10
C GLU A 436 -4.10 2.15 -15.06
N VAL A 437 -2.88 2.10 -15.58
CA VAL A 437 -2.00 3.26 -15.71
C VAL A 437 -1.52 3.31 -17.15
N ARG A 438 -1.87 4.39 -17.86
CA ARG A 438 -1.53 4.58 -19.27
C ARG A 438 -0.89 5.92 -19.54
N ASN A 439 0.05 5.94 -20.47
CA ASN A 439 0.65 7.18 -20.96
C ASN A 439 1.24 8.04 -19.81
N CYS A 440 1.68 7.43 -18.71
CA CYS A 440 2.15 8.14 -17.52
C CYS A 440 3.67 8.14 -17.42
N ASN A 441 4.23 9.18 -16.80
CA ASN A 441 5.64 9.23 -16.44
C ASN A 441 5.77 9.15 -14.92
N PHE A 442 6.81 8.51 -14.43
CA PHE A 442 7.08 8.36 -12.99
C PHE A 442 8.53 8.75 -12.68
N GLN A 443 8.71 9.57 -11.66
CA GLN A 443 10.00 9.99 -11.13
C GLN A 443 9.99 10.12 -9.61
N GLY A 444 11.10 9.77 -8.95
CA GLY A 444 11.30 9.95 -7.52
C GLY A 444 10.56 8.94 -6.64
N ILE A 445 10.11 7.80 -7.19
CA ILE A 445 9.48 6.73 -6.42
C ILE A 445 10.57 5.78 -5.93
N VAL A 446 11.10 6.02 -4.73
CA VAL A 446 12.36 5.43 -4.26
C VAL A 446 12.18 4.01 -3.71
N ARG A 447 11.15 3.76 -2.88
CA ARG A 447 11.05 2.49 -2.15
C ARG A 447 10.30 1.39 -2.90
N GLY A 448 9.22 1.72 -3.60
CA GLY A 448 8.47 0.75 -4.42
C GLY A 448 7.32 1.40 -5.17
N TRP A 449 6.86 0.82 -6.28
CA TRP A 449 5.77 1.41 -7.05
C TRP A 449 4.41 0.98 -6.50
N PHE A 450 4.16 -0.32 -6.43
CA PHE A 450 2.91 -0.90 -5.93
C PHE A 450 3.18 -1.98 -4.88
N ARG A 451 2.47 -1.91 -3.75
CA ARG A 451 2.52 -2.93 -2.71
C ARG A 451 1.15 -3.21 -2.10
N THR A 452 0.78 -4.50 -2.06
CA THR A 452 -0.22 -5.00 -1.11
C THR A 452 0.46 -5.50 0.16
N GLN A 453 -0.21 -5.35 1.31
CA GLN A 453 0.23 -5.89 2.60
C GLN A 453 -0.96 -6.16 3.52
N GLY A 454 -0.72 -6.88 4.62
CA GLY A 454 -1.75 -7.27 5.59
C GLY A 454 -2.17 -8.73 5.47
N SER A 455 -2.93 -9.21 6.45
CA SER A 455 -3.40 -10.59 6.55
C SER A 455 -4.66 -10.88 5.72
N ASN A 456 -5.43 -9.85 5.39
CA ASN A 456 -6.72 -10.01 4.71
C ASN A 456 -6.57 -10.32 3.21
N ARG A 457 -7.57 -11.01 2.65
CA ARG A 457 -7.64 -11.34 1.21
C ARG A 457 -7.52 -10.09 0.33
N GLN A 458 -6.63 -10.12 -0.66
CA GLN A 458 -6.47 -9.07 -1.66
C GLN A 458 -6.76 -9.60 -3.07
N VAL A 459 -7.65 -8.98 -3.82
CA VAL A 459 -7.92 -9.35 -5.22
C VAL A 459 -7.84 -8.11 -6.11
N ILE A 460 -7.07 -8.21 -7.19
CA ILE A 460 -7.11 -7.25 -8.30
C ILE A 460 -7.28 -8.04 -9.57
N GLU A 461 -8.40 -7.86 -10.24
CA GLU A 461 -8.74 -8.71 -11.39
C GLU A 461 -7.86 -8.37 -12.60
N ASN A 462 -7.53 -7.09 -12.78
CA ASN A 462 -6.71 -6.58 -13.88
C ASN A 462 -5.71 -5.51 -13.41
N ILE A 463 -4.42 -5.70 -13.66
CA ILE A 463 -3.40 -4.65 -13.54
C ILE A 463 -2.84 -4.37 -14.94
N ILE A 464 -2.99 -3.14 -15.42
CA ILE A 464 -2.53 -2.74 -16.76
C ILE A 464 -1.58 -1.55 -16.62
N VAL A 465 -0.36 -1.70 -17.14
CA VAL A 465 0.65 -0.65 -17.25
C VAL A 465 1.06 -0.57 -18.71
N ASP A 466 0.64 0.50 -19.40
CA ASP A 466 0.81 0.63 -20.85
C ASP A 466 1.36 2.00 -21.24
N ASN A 467 2.36 2.02 -22.12
CA ASN A 467 2.95 3.25 -22.66
C ASN A 467 3.45 4.22 -21.57
N CYS A 468 4.02 3.69 -20.49
CA CYS A 468 4.58 4.47 -19.39
C CYS A 468 6.10 4.61 -19.47
N LEU A 469 6.62 5.69 -18.89
CA LEU A 469 8.05 5.93 -18.72
C LEU A 469 8.40 6.00 -17.23
N PHE A 470 9.22 5.06 -16.78
CA PHE A 470 9.77 5.02 -15.44
C PHE A 470 11.25 5.39 -15.50
N HIS A 471 11.62 6.50 -14.86
CA HIS A 471 13.01 6.94 -14.78
C HIS A 471 13.29 7.54 -13.41
N ASP A 472 14.54 7.49 -12.95
CA ASP A 472 14.91 8.07 -11.65
C ASP A 472 13.99 7.54 -10.51
N ASN A 473 13.84 6.22 -10.49
CA ASN A 473 13.00 5.50 -9.55
C ASN A 473 13.78 4.34 -8.93
N GLY A 474 13.52 4.04 -7.66
CA GLY A 474 14.21 2.98 -6.91
C GLY A 474 15.38 3.49 -6.08
N MET A 475 16.37 2.62 -5.85
CA MET A 475 17.64 2.95 -5.19
C MET A 475 17.44 3.34 -3.72
N TYR A 476 16.53 2.65 -3.04
CA TYR A 476 16.31 2.82 -1.60
C TYR A 476 17.53 2.39 -0.75
N ASP A 477 18.38 1.50 -1.27
CA ASP A 477 19.69 1.20 -0.69
C ASP A 477 20.78 1.03 -1.76
N VAL A 478 22.02 0.79 -1.29
CA VAL A 478 23.21 0.57 -2.14
C VAL A 478 23.10 -0.65 -3.07
N ASN A 479 22.25 -1.60 -2.74
CA ASN A 479 22.01 -2.80 -3.53
C ASN A 479 20.84 -2.60 -4.51
N GLY A 480 20.20 -1.43 -4.53
CA GLY A 480 18.92 -1.25 -5.23
C GLY A 480 17.81 -2.13 -4.65
N ARG A 481 17.88 -2.49 -3.36
CA ARG A 481 16.83 -3.17 -2.61
C ARG A 481 15.81 -2.15 -2.13
N GLY A 482 14.57 -2.61 -2.08
CA GLY A 482 13.37 -1.89 -1.70
C GLY A 482 12.22 -2.90 -1.74
N TYR A 483 11.07 -2.49 -2.27
CA TYR A 483 10.04 -3.42 -2.71
C TYR A 483 10.15 -3.66 -4.22
N ALA A 484 9.50 -4.72 -4.71
CA ALA A 484 9.38 -4.92 -6.14
C ALA A 484 8.48 -3.84 -6.76
N PHE A 485 8.54 -3.67 -8.08
CA PHE A 485 7.65 -2.75 -8.79
C PHE A 485 6.19 -3.11 -8.53
N ILE A 486 5.81 -4.40 -8.60
CA ILE A 486 4.56 -4.94 -8.04
C ILE A 486 4.90 -5.98 -6.99
N THR A 487 4.53 -5.70 -5.74
CA THR A 487 4.72 -6.63 -4.62
C THR A 487 3.39 -7.24 -4.16
N GLY A 488 3.26 -8.55 -4.31
CA GLY A 488 2.30 -9.39 -3.60
C GLY A 488 2.83 -9.80 -2.23
N GLU A 489 1.94 -9.87 -1.24
CA GLU A 489 2.25 -10.34 0.11
C GLU A 489 1.11 -11.22 0.63
N ALA A 490 0.72 -12.24 -0.15
CA ALA A 490 -0.43 -13.08 0.16
C ALA A 490 -0.29 -13.81 1.50
N ARG A 491 -1.35 -13.71 2.30
CA ARG A 491 -1.55 -14.47 3.55
C ARG A 491 -2.76 -15.41 3.51
N SER A 492 -3.65 -15.22 2.53
CA SER A 492 -4.80 -16.09 2.25
C SER A 492 -4.61 -16.82 0.92
N GLU A 493 -5.05 -18.07 0.88
CA GLU A 493 -5.10 -18.92 -0.31
C GLU A 493 -6.05 -18.42 -1.40
N ARG A 494 -6.87 -17.40 -1.10
CA ARG A 494 -7.81 -16.73 -2.01
C ARG A 494 -7.29 -15.36 -2.48
N THR A 495 -6.11 -14.91 -2.06
CA THR A 495 -5.49 -13.69 -2.59
C THR A 495 -5.08 -13.90 -4.05
N ASN A 496 -5.45 -12.96 -4.93
CA ASN A 496 -5.02 -12.97 -6.33
C ASN A 496 -4.90 -11.55 -6.90
N ILE A 497 -3.71 -10.96 -6.81
CA ILE A 497 -3.41 -9.68 -7.47
C ILE A 497 -2.78 -9.86 -8.86
N PHE A 498 -2.45 -11.10 -9.23
CA PHE A 498 -1.84 -11.45 -10.52
C PHE A 498 -2.83 -12.13 -11.47
N ASN A 499 -4.13 -11.97 -11.22
CA ASN A 499 -5.20 -12.61 -11.99
C ASN A 499 -5.06 -12.31 -13.49
N ASN A 500 -4.83 -11.04 -13.82
CA ASN A 500 -4.42 -10.60 -15.15
C ASN A 500 -3.52 -9.36 -15.03
N VAL A 501 -2.24 -9.51 -15.36
CA VAL A 501 -1.26 -8.42 -15.35
C VAL A 501 -0.72 -8.20 -16.75
N VAL A 502 -0.79 -6.97 -17.24
CA VAL A 502 -0.28 -6.56 -18.56
C VAL A 502 0.66 -5.38 -18.38
N ILE A 503 1.94 -5.59 -18.64
CA ILE A 503 2.99 -4.57 -18.65
C ILE A 503 3.51 -4.49 -20.08
N LYS A 504 3.08 -3.49 -20.85
CA LYS A 504 3.48 -3.38 -22.25
C LYS A 504 3.86 -1.98 -22.72
N ASN A 505 4.71 -1.91 -23.74
CA ASN A 505 5.14 -0.65 -24.35
C ASN A 505 5.74 0.35 -23.34
N ASN A 506 6.33 -0.13 -22.24
CA ASN A 506 6.88 0.72 -21.20
C ASN A 506 8.40 0.84 -21.32
N SER A 507 8.94 1.91 -20.74
CA SER A 507 10.37 2.10 -20.60
C SER A 507 10.77 2.20 -19.14
N PHE A 508 11.70 1.34 -18.74
CA PHE A 508 12.32 1.31 -17.42
C PHE A 508 13.78 1.74 -17.59
N ILE A 509 14.07 3.01 -17.28
CA ILE A 509 15.34 3.65 -17.61
C ILE A 509 16.10 4.01 -16.34
N GLY A 510 17.21 3.32 -16.11
CA GLY A 510 18.07 3.60 -14.96
C GLY A 510 17.44 3.28 -13.61
N ILE A 511 16.38 2.48 -13.57
CA ILE A 511 15.65 2.19 -12.33
C ILE A 511 16.21 0.96 -11.61
N SER A 512 16.08 0.91 -10.29
CA SER A 512 16.38 -0.32 -9.55
C SER A 512 15.50 -0.44 -8.31
N TYR A 513 14.49 -1.28 -8.45
CA TYR A 513 13.74 -1.86 -7.34
C TYR A 513 14.27 -3.26 -7.01
N ASP A 514 13.61 -3.94 -6.07
CA ASP A 514 13.97 -5.31 -5.74
C ASP A 514 13.88 -6.22 -6.98
N GLN A 515 12.74 -6.15 -7.67
CA GLN A 515 12.34 -6.96 -8.83
C GLN A 515 11.24 -6.21 -9.61
N LEU A 516 10.86 -6.67 -10.82
CA LEU A 516 9.64 -6.13 -11.46
C LEU A 516 8.38 -6.69 -10.79
N MET A 517 8.34 -7.99 -10.48
CA MET A 517 7.21 -8.62 -9.79
C MET A 517 7.66 -9.65 -8.77
N ARG A 518 6.97 -9.68 -7.62
CA ARG A 518 7.25 -10.63 -6.54
C ARG A 518 5.99 -11.11 -5.83
N GLU A 519 5.93 -12.43 -5.61
CA GLU A 519 5.03 -13.11 -4.67
C GLU A 519 5.69 -14.41 -4.22
N ASN A 520 5.97 -14.52 -2.93
CA ASN A 520 6.75 -15.62 -2.35
C ASN A 520 5.90 -16.65 -1.61
N ALA A 521 4.62 -16.36 -1.35
CA ALA A 521 3.75 -17.20 -0.54
C ALA A 521 3.68 -18.63 -1.10
N ASN A 522 3.84 -19.62 -0.22
CA ASN A 522 3.66 -21.02 -0.54
C ASN A 522 2.37 -21.51 0.12
N LEU A 523 1.24 -21.27 -0.53
CA LEU A 523 -0.08 -21.60 -0.02
C LEU A 523 -0.71 -22.73 -0.84
N ASN A 524 -1.71 -23.37 -0.24
CA ASN A 524 -2.65 -24.26 -0.93
C ASN A 524 -3.67 -23.41 -1.69
N TRP A 525 -3.21 -22.69 -2.72
CA TRP A 525 -4.01 -21.77 -3.53
C TRP A 525 -5.37 -22.36 -3.89
N ALA A 526 -6.43 -21.56 -3.72
CA ALA A 526 -7.77 -21.97 -4.12
C ALA A 526 -7.82 -22.22 -5.64
N PRO A 527 -8.68 -23.13 -6.14
CA PRO A 527 -8.75 -23.44 -7.58
C PRO A 527 -9.04 -22.23 -8.48
N SER A 528 -9.69 -21.19 -7.95
CA SER A 528 -9.97 -19.93 -8.64
C SER A 528 -8.76 -18.98 -8.75
N VAL A 529 -7.68 -19.24 -8.01
CA VAL A 529 -6.46 -18.41 -8.04
C VAL A 529 -5.54 -18.94 -9.14
N VAL A 530 -5.55 -18.25 -10.27
CA VAL A 530 -4.66 -18.48 -11.42
C VAL A 530 -3.98 -17.16 -11.75
N TRP A 531 -2.68 -17.20 -12.06
CA TRP A 531 -1.95 -16.00 -12.45
C TRP A 531 -1.79 -15.94 -13.97
N ASN A 532 -2.09 -14.79 -14.57
CA ASN A 532 -1.85 -14.54 -15.99
C ASN A 532 -1.05 -13.25 -16.17
N VAL A 533 0.20 -13.37 -16.62
CA VAL A 533 1.14 -12.26 -16.68
C VAL A 533 1.64 -12.08 -18.11
N THR A 534 1.54 -10.86 -18.63
CA THR A 534 2.05 -10.45 -19.94
C THR A 534 3.05 -9.31 -19.79
N ILE A 535 4.28 -9.50 -20.27
CA ILE A 535 5.33 -8.49 -20.35
C ILE A 535 5.75 -8.39 -21.82
N GLU A 536 5.31 -7.36 -22.53
CA GLU A 536 5.54 -7.25 -23.98
C GLU A 536 6.01 -5.87 -24.45
N ASN A 537 6.94 -5.81 -25.41
CA ASN A 537 7.41 -4.56 -26.01
C ASN A 537 7.94 -3.54 -24.98
N ASN A 538 8.56 -3.97 -23.88
CA ASN A 538 9.15 -3.04 -22.91
C ASN A 538 10.64 -2.84 -23.18
N THR A 539 11.18 -1.66 -22.90
CA THR A 539 12.62 -1.36 -22.91
C THR A 539 13.15 -1.26 -21.48
N PHE A 540 14.13 -2.10 -21.15
CA PHE A 540 14.84 -2.11 -19.87
C PHE A 540 16.28 -1.62 -20.10
N LEU A 541 16.54 -0.34 -19.84
CA LEU A 541 17.88 0.27 -19.97
C LEU A 541 18.51 0.40 -18.58
N ASN A 542 19.52 -0.43 -18.28
CA ASN A 542 20.13 -0.51 -16.95
C ASN A 542 19.09 -0.63 -15.82
N ALA A 543 17.99 -1.33 -16.09
CA ALA A 543 16.94 -1.57 -15.11
C ALA A 543 17.28 -2.81 -14.28
N PHE A 544 17.05 -2.74 -12.97
CA PHE A 544 17.25 -3.86 -12.03
C PHE A 544 18.67 -4.43 -12.05
N SER A 545 19.69 -3.58 -12.28
CA SER A 545 21.03 -4.06 -12.62
C SER A 545 22.17 -3.72 -11.66
N ILE A 546 21.85 -3.07 -10.54
CA ILE A 546 22.85 -2.55 -9.59
C ILE A 546 23.49 -3.66 -8.75
N SER A 547 22.74 -4.72 -8.42
CA SER A 547 23.23 -5.82 -7.59
C SER A 547 22.71 -7.19 -8.07
N ASN A 548 23.30 -8.26 -7.55
CA ASN A 548 22.85 -9.62 -7.84
C ASN A 548 21.50 -9.92 -7.14
N GLY A 549 20.71 -10.85 -7.71
CA GLY A 549 19.42 -11.27 -7.15
C GLY A 549 18.28 -10.27 -7.36
N ARG A 550 18.40 -9.40 -8.38
CA ARG A 550 17.35 -8.49 -8.85
C ARG A 550 16.64 -9.12 -10.07
N PHE A 551 15.78 -10.10 -9.82
CA PHE A 551 15.06 -10.83 -10.87
C PHE A 551 14.03 -9.94 -11.57
N LEU A 552 13.75 -10.19 -12.84
CA LEU A 552 12.56 -9.62 -13.47
C LEU A 552 11.31 -10.14 -12.74
N ILE A 553 11.18 -11.46 -12.57
CA ILE A 553 10.06 -12.08 -11.85
C ILE A 553 10.59 -13.04 -10.79
N ALA A 554 10.16 -12.90 -9.53
CA ALA A 554 10.30 -13.95 -8.54
C ALA A 554 8.93 -14.43 -8.05
N HIS A 555 8.50 -15.53 -8.63
CA HIS A 555 7.25 -16.24 -8.34
C HIS A 555 7.57 -17.70 -8.01
N PRO A 556 8.30 -17.98 -6.91
CA PRO A 556 8.78 -19.31 -6.57
C PRO A 556 7.69 -20.39 -6.52
N ASN A 557 6.44 -20.01 -6.22
CA ASN A 557 5.32 -20.89 -5.87
C ASN A 557 4.03 -20.56 -6.64
N ALA A 558 4.14 -20.29 -7.95
CA ALA A 558 2.98 -19.95 -8.78
C ALA A 558 1.85 -21.01 -8.68
N PRO A 559 0.57 -20.60 -8.63
CA PRO A 559 -0.58 -21.50 -8.64
C PRO A 559 -0.65 -22.39 -9.87
N ILE A 560 -1.42 -23.48 -9.78
CA ILE A 560 -1.73 -24.35 -10.93
C ILE A 560 -2.32 -23.53 -12.10
N ASN A 561 -2.11 -24.00 -13.32
CA ASN A 561 -2.64 -23.41 -14.56
C ASN A 561 -2.19 -21.96 -14.87
N SER A 562 -1.26 -21.39 -14.10
CA SER A 562 -0.75 -20.03 -14.31
C SER A 562 0.02 -19.90 -15.62
N SER A 563 0.04 -18.70 -16.20
CA SER A 563 0.71 -18.41 -17.47
C SER A 563 1.53 -17.12 -17.48
N TYR A 564 2.66 -17.18 -18.17
CA TYR A 564 3.58 -16.06 -18.34
C TYR A 564 3.94 -15.87 -19.82
N THR A 565 3.52 -14.76 -20.38
CA THR A 565 3.88 -14.31 -21.73
C THR A 565 4.95 -13.22 -21.62
N ILE A 566 6.15 -13.47 -22.15
CA ILE A 566 7.26 -12.52 -22.10
C ILE A 566 7.84 -12.37 -23.51
N LYS A 567 7.45 -11.32 -24.23
CA LYS A 567 7.77 -11.20 -25.66
C LYS A 567 8.30 -9.85 -26.04
N LYS A 568 9.18 -9.82 -27.05
CA LYS A 568 9.57 -8.58 -27.72
C LYS A 568 10.11 -7.50 -26.78
N ASN A 569 10.67 -7.87 -25.63
CA ASN A 569 11.29 -6.91 -24.72
C ASN A 569 12.74 -6.67 -25.14
N LEU A 570 13.21 -5.44 -24.90
CA LEU A 570 14.58 -5.01 -25.18
C LEU A 570 15.33 -4.78 -23.87
N PHE A 571 16.43 -5.52 -23.68
CA PHE A 571 17.31 -5.39 -22.51
C PHE A 571 18.63 -4.73 -22.92
N ILE A 572 18.94 -3.57 -22.35
CA ILE A 572 20.16 -2.82 -22.65
C ILE A 572 20.94 -2.64 -21.35
N SER A 573 22.19 -3.12 -21.32
CA SER A 573 23.15 -2.79 -20.25
C SER A 573 24.30 -2.00 -20.84
N VAL A 574 24.62 -0.85 -20.25
CA VAL A 574 25.60 0.09 -20.81
C VAL A 574 26.24 0.96 -19.73
N LYS A 575 27.52 1.27 -19.90
CA LYS A 575 28.23 2.19 -19.01
C LYS A 575 29.34 2.90 -19.77
N ALA A 576 29.63 4.11 -19.35
CA ALA A 576 30.66 4.93 -19.98
C ALA A 576 32.06 4.33 -19.74
N ALA A 577 33.04 4.80 -20.51
CA ALA A 577 34.45 4.49 -20.25
C ALA A 577 34.83 4.89 -18.81
N ASN A 578 35.66 4.06 -18.16
CA ASN A 578 36.10 4.21 -16.77
C ASN A 578 34.97 4.18 -15.73
N ASP A 579 33.81 3.59 -16.06
CA ASP A 579 32.76 3.32 -15.10
C ASP A 579 32.92 1.91 -14.52
N ASN A 580 33.14 1.81 -13.21
CA ASN A 580 33.35 0.55 -12.50
C ASN A 580 32.06 -0.18 -12.16
N ARG A 581 30.88 0.35 -12.52
CA ARG A 581 29.60 -0.26 -12.14
C ARG A 581 29.51 -1.74 -12.53
N PRO A 582 28.99 -2.60 -11.64
CA PRO A 582 28.69 -3.96 -12.00
C PRO A 582 27.48 -3.99 -12.93
N PHE A 583 27.40 -5.05 -13.73
CA PHE A 583 26.19 -5.41 -14.46
C PHE A 583 25.66 -6.72 -13.93
N PHE A 584 24.50 -6.67 -13.32
CA PHE A 584 23.73 -7.85 -12.97
C PHE A 584 22.44 -7.79 -13.76
N GLN A 585 22.11 -8.82 -14.52
CA GLN A 585 20.78 -8.93 -15.11
C GLN A 585 20.27 -10.33 -14.81
N SER A 586 19.15 -10.41 -14.12
CA SER A 586 18.56 -11.68 -13.71
C SER A 586 17.18 -11.87 -14.32
N GLY A 587 16.90 -13.08 -14.79
CA GLY A 587 15.65 -13.41 -15.47
C GLY A 587 14.53 -13.75 -14.49
N LEU A 588 14.40 -15.04 -14.17
CA LEU A 588 13.28 -15.59 -13.41
C LEU A 588 13.75 -16.34 -12.17
N ASN A 589 12.90 -16.38 -11.15
CA ASN A 589 13.07 -17.25 -10.00
C ASN A 589 11.77 -18.03 -9.70
N PHE A 590 11.63 -19.18 -10.35
CA PHE A 590 10.63 -20.21 -10.06
C PHE A 590 11.27 -21.37 -9.31
N THR A 591 10.53 -21.98 -8.38
CA THR A 591 11.04 -23.11 -7.59
C THR A 591 10.09 -24.30 -7.56
N ALA A 592 8.79 -24.06 -7.74
CA ALA A 592 7.76 -25.07 -7.89
C ALA A 592 7.08 -24.91 -9.26
N TYR A 593 7.17 -25.94 -10.09
CA TYR A 593 6.51 -26.01 -11.40
C TYR A 593 5.22 -26.83 -11.25
N ARG A 594 4.16 -26.18 -10.76
CA ARG A 594 2.87 -26.83 -10.49
C ARG A 594 2.15 -27.19 -11.81
N PRO A 595 1.27 -28.21 -11.83
CA PRO A 595 0.57 -28.64 -13.04
C PRO A 595 -0.13 -27.49 -13.79
N GLY A 596 -0.02 -27.52 -15.12
CA GLY A 596 -0.62 -26.51 -16.01
C GLY A 596 0.12 -25.18 -16.09
N LEU A 597 1.21 -24.99 -15.35
CA LEU A 597 2.09 -23.83 -15.51
C LEU A 597 2.65 -23.78 -16.95
N ARG A 598 2.47 -22.65 -17.62
CA ARG A 598 2.95 -22.45 -19.01
C ARG A 598 3.70 -21.14 -19.19
N PHE A 599 4.69 -21.17 -20.07
CA PHE A 599 5.46 -20.03 -20.51
C PHE A 599 5.26 -19.80 -22.01
N ASP A 600 5.26 -18.54 -22.41
CA ASP A 600 5.29 -18.11 -23.81
C ASP A 600 6.33 -16.99 -23.95
N ILE A 601 7.60 -17.41 -23.92
CA ILE A 601 8.77 -16.56 -24.03
C ILE A 601 9.34 -16.69 -25.44
N THR A 602 9.43 -15.58 -26.17
CA THR A 602 10.03 -15.50 -27.50
C THR A 602 10.42 -14.07 -27.86
N ASP A 603 11.33 -13.92 -28.82
CA ASP A 603 11.73 -12.63 -29.41
C ASP A 603 12.16 -11.56 -28.39
N ASN A 604 12.74 -11.96 -27.25
CA ASN A 604 13.37 -10.99 -26.35
C ASN A 604 14.79 -10.72 -26.82
N TYR A 605 15.16 -9.46 -27.00
CA TYR A 605 16.46 -9.08 -27.52
C TYR A 605 17.29 -8.29 -26.52
N SER A 606 18.60 -8.33 -26.73
CA SER A 606 19.54 -7.44 -26.08
C SER A 606 20.52 -6.83 -27.08
N THR A 607 21.07 -5.68 -26.76
CA THR A 607 22.24 -5.13 -27.44
C THR A 607 23.49 -5.96 -27.12
N ALA A 608 24.42 -6.01 -28.06
CA ALA A 608 25.73 -6.62 -27.94
C ALA A 608 26.75 -5.75 -27.23
N ALA A 609 27.82 -6.33 -26.70
CA ALA A 609 28.93 -5.55 -26.22
C ALA A 609 30.01 -5.32 -27.30
N LYS A 610 30.14 -4.07 -27.76
CA LYS A 610 31.43 -3.40 -27.95
C LYS A 610 31.20 -1.93 -27.66
N SER A 611 31.85 -1.37 -26.64
CA SER A 611 31.86 0.07 -26.46
C SER A 611 33.03 0.76 -27.17
N ALA A 612 32.85 2.04 -27.48
CA ALA A 612 33.68 2.92 -28.31
C ALA A 612 35.22 2.91 -28.11
N ASN A 613 35.75 2.30 -27.05
CA ASN A 613 37.19 2.31 -26.74
C ASN A 613 37.86 0.92 -26.78
N GLY A 614 37.14 -0.15 -27.17
CA GLY A 614 37.72 -1.50 -27.34
C GLY A 614 38.19 -2.21 -26.06
N ALA A 615 38.17 -1.56 -24.89
CA ALA A 615 38.75 -2.05 -23.64
C ALA A 615 37.76 -2.72 -22.67
N VAL A 616 36.47 -2.73 -23.01
CA VAL A 616 35.40 -3.17 -22.09
C VAL A 616 34.74 -4.44 -22.64
N THR A 617 35.11 -5.59 -22.10
CA THR A 617 34.53 -6.90 -22.45
C THR A 617 33.26 -7.14 -21.65
N TYR A 618 32.10 -7.21 -22.31
CA TYR A 618 30.91 -7.82 -21.72
C TYR A 618 30.41 -8.95 -22.63
N PHE A 619 29.97 -10.04 -22.00
CA PHE A 619 29.29 -11.23 -22.55
C PHE A 619 29.61 -11.61 -24.02
N THR A 620 30.54 -12.56 -24.19
CA THR A 620 30.66 -13.35 -25.44
C THR A 620 29.59 -14.46 -25.53
N SER A 621 28.74 -14.59 -24.51
CA SER A 621 27.63 -15.53 -24.45
C SER A 621 26.44 -15.05 -25.27
N ALA A 622 25.64 -16.01 -25.76
CA ALA A 622 24.40 -15.75 -26.49
C ALA A 622 23.29 -15.08 -25.65
N GLU A 623 23.53 -14.81 -24.36
CA GLU A 623 22.55 -14.28 -23.41
C GLU A 623 23.20 -13.26 -22.44
N ILE A 624 22.51 -12.13 -22.21
CA ILE A 624 22.96 -11.03 -21.32
C ILE A 624 22.64 -11.29 -19.85
N PHE A 625 21.66 -12.15 -19.56
CA PHE A 625 21.30 -12.50 -18.20
C PHE A 625 22.36 -13.40 -17.59
N ASN A 626 23.09 -12.87 -16.61
CA ASN A 626 24.21 -13.54 -15.97
C ASN A 626 23.81 -14.34 -14.72
N ASN A 627 22.54 -14.27 -14.31
CA ASN A 627 22.02 -15.03 -13.20
C ASN A 627 20.56 -15.45 -13.46
N GLN A 628 20.27 -16.74 -13.34
CA GLN A 628 18.93 -17.32 -13.56
C GLN A 628 18.21 -16.73 -14.80
N PRO A 629 18.80 -16.88 -16.01
CA PRO A 629 18.17 -16.44 -17.24
C PRO A 629 16.78 -17.03 -17.44
N PHE A 630 16.04 -16.51 -18.42
CA PHE A 630 14.77 -17.13 -18.84
C PHE A 630 14.97 -18.59 -19.25
N SER A 631 16.10 -18.91 -19.87
CA SER A 631 16.54 -20.25 -20.29
C SER A 631 17.03 -21.16 -19.16
N HIS A 632 17.03 -20.70 -17.91
CA HIS A 632 17.62 -21.45 -16.80
C HIS A 632 16.89 -22.77 -16.53
N ALA A 633 17.64 -23.88 -16.49
CA ALA A 633 17.09 -25.25 -16.43
C ALA A 633 16.38 -25.63 -15.12
N SER A 634 16.51 -24.84 -14.05
CA SER A 634 15.85 -25.13 -12.77
C SER A 634 15.05 -23.97 -12.17
N ARG A 635 15.23 -22.74 -12.68
CA ARG A 635 14.64 -21.51 -12.12
C ARG A 635 13.86 -20.68 -13.13
N GLY A 636 13.99 -21.00 -14.42
CA GLY A 636 13.32 -20.31 -15.51
C GLY A 636 12.51 -21.26 -16.38
N ALA A 637 12.09 -20.74 -17.53
CA ALA A 637 11.30 -21.48 -18.52
C ALA A 637 12.12 -22.55 -19.27
N GLY A 638 13.44 -22.66 -19.03
CA GLY A 638 14.27 -23.75 -19.55
C GLY A 638 14.14 -25.08 -18.80
N PHE A 639 13.32 -25.13 -17.73
CA PHE A 639 13.00 -26.35 -17.00
C PHE A 639 12.56 -27.50 -17.93
N ASN A 640 13.01 -28.73 -17.64
CA ASN A 640 12.80 -29.92 -18.48
C ASN A 640 13.14 -29.70 -19.97
N GLY A 641 14.20 -28.95 -20.27
CA GLY A 641 14.58 -28.66 -21.66
C GLY A 641 13.59 -27.74 -22.37
N GLY A 642 12.89 -26.88 -21.62
CA GLY A 642 11.94 -25.91 -22.17
C GLY A 642 10.56 -26.47 -22.51
N GLU A 643 10.21 -27.66 -22.02
CA GLU A 643 8.92 -28.34 -22.30
C GLU A 643 7.69 -27.49 -21.94
N LEU A 644 7.80 -26.64 -20.90
CA LEU A 644 6.71 -25.76 -20.46
C LEU A 644 6.64 -24.44 -21.25
N ASN A 645 7.58 -24.19 -22.16
CA ASN A 645 7.57 -23.01 -23.02
C ASN A 645 6.98 -23.35 -24.40
N VAL A 646 6.03 -22.56 -24.88
CA VAL A 646 5.37 -22.76 -26.18
C VAL A 646 6.37 -22.87 -27.35
N GLY A 647 7.46 -22.10 -27.32
CA GLY A 647 8.50 -22.10 -28.35
C GLY A 647 9.69 -23.05 -28.08
N GLY A 648 9.62 -23.89 -27.04
CA GLY A 648 10.73 -24.73 -26.58
C GLY A 648 11.90 -23.94 -25.97
N LEU A 649 13.00 -24.62 -25.66
CA LEU A 649 14.16 -24.04 -24.95
C LEU A 649 14.76 -22.83 -25.68
N GLU A 650 14.98 -22.92 -26.99
CA GLU A 650 15.71 -21.88 -27.72
C GLU A 650 14.95 -20.55 -27.73
N ALA A 651 13.61 -20.58 -27.78
CA ALA A 651 12.79 -19.37 -27.72
C ALA A 651 12.87 -18.63 -26.37
N THR A 652 13.28 -19.32 -25.29
CA THR A 652 13.42 -18.68 -23.97
C THR A 652 14.59 -17.70 -23.88
N ARG A 653 15.59 -17.83 -24.75
CA ARG A 653 16.84 -17.06 -24.65
C ARG A 653 16.62 -15.59 -25.00
N VAL A 654 17.33 -14.70 -24.28
CA VAL A 654 17.46 -13.29 -24.69
C VAL A 654 18.58 -13.17 -25.71
N ILE A 655 18.24 -12.92 -26.98
CA ILE A 655 19.18 -13.00 -28.11
C ILE A 655 19.78 -11.65 -28.49
N THR A 656 21.05 -11.64 -28.93
CA THR A 656 21.74 -10.43 -29.41
C THR A 656 21.67 -10.23 -30.92
N GLY A 657 21.08 -11.19 -31.65
CA GLY A 657 21.04 -11.21 -33.12
C GLY A 657 22.27 -11.87 -33.75
N LEU A 658 22.16 -12.20 -35.05
CA LEU A 658 23.29 -12.78 -35.82
C LEU A 658 24.45 -11.80 -35.98
N THR A 659 24.14 -10.50 -36.07
CA THR A 659 25.11 -9.41 -36.11
C THR A 659 24.83 -8.51 -34.90
N PRO A 660 25.52 -8.77 -33.78
CA PRO A 660 25.23 -8.09 -32.53
C PRO A 660 25.48 -6.56 -32.62
N ILE A 661 24.54 -5.72 -32.13
CA ILE A 661 24.64 -4.24 -32.17
C ILE A 661 24.98 -3.61 -30.81
N ALA A 662 25.95 -2.69 -30.77
CA ALA A 662 26.32 -1.98 -29.54
C ALA A 662 25.22 -0.99 -29.04
N PRO A 663 25.07 -0.77 -27.71
CA PRO A 663 24.13 0.22 -27.18
C PRO A 663 24.26 1.61 -27.80
N GLU A 664 25.49 2.11 -27.97
CA GLU A 664 25.73 3.43 -28.56
C GLU A 664 25.51 3.50 -30.07
N ASN A 665 25.51 2.36 -30.76
CA ASN A 665 25.14 2.28 -32.17
C ASN A 665 23.62 2.24 -32.30
N LEU A 666 22.93 1.56 -31.37
CA LEU A 666 21.48 1.50 -31.33
C LEU A 666 20.87 2.85 -30.93
N MET A 667 21.31 3.42 -29.80
CA MET A 667 20.68 4.57 -29.14
C MET A 667 21.57 5.82 -29.19
N ILE A 668 20.94 7.00 -29.23
CA ILE A 668 21.61 8.28 -28.97
C ILE A 668 21.83 8.43 -27.46
N ASP A 669 23.09 8.64 -27.07
CA ASP A 669 23.53 8.88 -25.69
C ASP A 669 22.91 7.94 -24.63
N PRO A 670 23.11 6.61 -24.74
CA PRO A 670 22.48 5.65 -23.84
C PRO A 670 23.11 5.62 -22.45
N TYR A 671 24.06 6.51 -22.14
CA TYR A 671 24.86 6.45 -20.94
C TYR A 671 24.18 7.17 -19.76
N PRO A 672 24.31 6.65 -18.53
CA PRO A 672 23.98 7.40 -17.34
C PRO A 672 24.91 8.62 -17.21
N LYS A 673 24.41 9.71 -16.62
CA LYS A 673 25.17 10.96 -16.40
C LYS A 673 26.35 10.74 -15.44
N GLY A 674 26.07 10.11 -14.29
CA GLY A 674 27.08 9.77 -13.29
C GLY A 674 27.73 8.41 -13.54
N ARG A 675 28.92 8.21 -12.95
CA ARG A 675 29.71 6.97 -13.02
C ARG A 675 30.03 6.42 -11.62
N GLN A 676 30.33 5.12 -11.54
CA GLN A 676 31.04 4.58 -10.38
C GLN A 676 32.54 4.62 -10.62
N THR A 677 33.32 5.14 -9.67
CA THR A 677 34.79 5.13 -9.69
C THR A 677 35.30 4.42 -8.45
N GLY A 678 35.96 3.27 -8.63
CA GLY A 678 36.27 2.36 -7.53
C GLY A 678 34.98 1.92 -6.82
N THR A 679 34.87 2.18 -5.52
CA THR A 679 33.66 1.90 -4.71
C THR A 679 32.70 3.09 -4.62
N THR A 680 33.06 4.25 -5.15
CA THR A 680 32.31 5.51 -4.98
C THR A 680 31.35 5.74 -6.14
N TRP A 681 30.10 6.07 -5.82
CA TRP A 681 29.06 6.40 -6.81
C TRP A 681 28.89 7.91 -6.95
N ALA A 682 28.81 8.41 -8.19
CA ALA A 682 28.38 9.78 -8.43
C ALA A 682 26.88 9.97 -8.11
N PRO A 683 26.44 11.14 -7.64
CA PRO A 683 25.05 11.37 -7.23
C PRO A 683 23.98 11.11 -8.29
N ASP A 684 24.37 11.24 -9.56
CA ASP A 684 23.53 11.12 -10.76
C ASP A 684 23.79 9.81 -11.53
N SER A 685 24.32 8.77 -10.87
CA SER A 685 24.70 7.48 -11.49
C SER A 685 23.56 6.70 -12.14
N HIS A 686 22.31 7.10 -11.87
CA HIS A 686 21.09 6.49 -12.37
C HIS A 686 20.25 7.42 -13.26
N ILE A 687 20.71 8.67 -13.45
CA ILE A 687 20.01 9.68 -14.24
C ILE A 687 20.48 9.58 -15.70
N TYR A 688 19.54 9.69 -16.64
CA TYR A 688 19.81 9.65 -18.08
C TYR A 688 19.40 10.96 -18.73
N ASN A 689 19.96 11.26 -19.90
CA ASN A 689 19.44 12.30 -20.76
C ASN A 689 18.27 11.77 -21.60
N LEU A 690 17.05 11.86 -21.05
CA LEU A 690 15.86 11.40 -21.76
C LEU A 690 15.50 12.31 -22.94
N ASN A 691 15.92 13.58 -22.89
CA ASN A 691 15.70 14.54 -23.97
C ASN A 691 16.57 14.18 -25.17
N GLY A 692 15.93 13.64 -26.22
CA GLY A 692 16.60 13.23 -27.44
C GLY A 692 17.10 11.79 -27.44
N MET A 693 16.85 11.02 -26.37
CA MET A 693 17.05 9.57 -26.39
C MET A 693 16.12 8.96 -27.44
N ARG A 694 16.70 8.23 -28.40
CA ARG A 694 16.02 7.55 -29.50
C ARG A 694 17.00 6.62 -30.20
N PHE A 695 16.46 5.75 -31.04
CA PHE A 695 17.25 4.94 -31.96
C PHE A 695 17.96 5.82 -32.98
N ARG A 696 19.17 5.43 -33.35
CA ARG A 696 19.90 6.10 -34.42
C ARG A 696 19.29 5.76 -35.77
N ASN A 697 19.25 6.74 -36.64
CA ASN A 697 18.81 6.57 -38.02
C ASN A 697 20.00 6.10 -38.90
N THR A 698 20.42 4.85 -38.73
CA THR A 698 21.50 4.25 -39.53
C THR A 698 21.03 2.94 -40.17
N SER A 699 21.67 2.54 -41.28
CA SER A 699 21.39 1.27 -41.93
C SER A 699 21.67 0.07 -41.02
N GLU A 700 22.64 0.19 -40.10
CA GLU A 700 22.92 -0.84 -39.09
C GLU A 700 21.70 -1.06 -38.17
N VAL A 701 21.11 0.01 -37.65
CA VAL A 701 19.91 -0.06 -36.79
C VAL A 701 18.70 -0.54 -37.58
N GLN A 702 18.41 0.08 -38.73
CA GLN A 702 17.20 -0.20 -39.52
C GLN A 702 17.13 -1.64 -40.02
N ASN A 703 18.29 -2.29 -40.26
CA ASN A 703 18.36 -3.68 -40.69
C ASN A 703 18.49 -4.68 -39.51
N HIS A 704 18.75 -4.20 -38.29
CA HIS A 704 18.89 -5.08 -37.13
C HIS A 704 17.52 -5.66 -36.70
N PRO A 705 17.44 -6.93 -36.25
CA PRO A 705 16.20 -7.53 -35.78
C PRO A 705 15.46 -6.76 -34.68
N ILE A 706 16.19 -6.02 -33.82
CA ILE A 706 15.59 -5.13 -32.82
C ILE A 706 14.64 -4.13 -33.48
N PHE A 707 15.05 -3.50 -34.59
CA PHE A 707 14.23 -2.53 -35.30
C PHE A 707 13.15 -3.21 -36.14
N THR A 708 13.53 -4.20 -36.97
CA THR A 708 12.62 -4.81 -37.96
C THR A 708 11.50 -5.65 -37.34
N LYS A 709 11.75 -6.28 -36.19
CA LYS A 709 10.70 -6.98 -35.41
C LYS A 709 9.96 -6.08 -34.42
N GLY A 710 10.38 -4.82 -34.30
CA GLY A 710 9.77 -3.85 -33.40
C GLY A 710 9.93 -4.19 -31.92
N ILE A 711 11.14 -4.58 -31.52
CA ILE A 711 11.48 -5.00 -30.16
C ILE A 711 11.63 -3.77 -29.25
N GLY A 712 11.06 -3.88 -28.04
CA GLY A 712 11.07 -2.82 -27.04
C GLY A 712 10.03 -1.74 -27.28
N ASP A 713 10.07 -0.73 -26.42
CA ASP A 713 9.12 0.37 -26.40
C ASP A 713 9.16 1.14 -27.74
N PRO A 714 8.04 1.27 -28.45
CA PRO A 714 7.99 1.97 -29.73
C PRO A 714 8.36 3.46 -29.64
N ARG A 715 8.31 4.09 -28.46
CA ARG A 715 8.65 5.51 -28.26
C ARG A 715 10.05 5.87 -28.75
N TRP A 716 10.97 4.93 -28.75
CA TRP A 716 12.38 5.20 -29.10
C TRP A 716 12.67 5.10 -30.59
N ARG A 717 11.74 4.63 -31.43
CA ARG A 717 11.98 4.45 -32.87
C ARG A 717 11.97 5.74 -33.67
#